data_AF-A0A661Q868-F1
#
_entry.id   AF-A0A661Q868-F1
#
_cell.length_a   1.000
_cell.length_b   1.000
_cell.length_c   1.000
_cell.angle_alpha   90.00
_cell.angle_beta   90.00
_cell.angle_gamma   90.00
#
_symmetry.space_group_name_H-M   'P 1'
#
loop_
_entity.id
_entity.type
_entity.pdbx_description
1 polymer ?
#
loop_
_entity_poly.entity_id
_entity_poly.type
_entity_poly.pdbx_seq_one_letter_code
_entity_poly.pdbx_strand_id
1 'polypeptide(L)'
;MRQLSRHDSRLLNRDVSHGNRSSTGVYVYDPSALPGGELSFDDILDHIERRLHTSPIFSRKLVEVPFDLDRPYWVTDEYFELEDHVRHVALPKPGNWQQFCTLVARIHSRPLDLSRPLWELYVVEGLDRIAKFPVGSFAILTKVHHAAIGRETGAEIMAGLHDFSAQSETPAPSFTCVSQGSTDPAELLLRTSVRYAVSPLRVLHPVNKIVSQIMPSTVKFYGSQLIHQKHKKISLTRFNREVTSRRVWESRSYDLDGIRAIKEAVPGATVHDVVLAICSGALARYLLSKQELPEKSLIGLVPVALAKSGSGRKISFFRRSLHTEIADPLERLTAISQESASSDYMGSAISARELMDINQYSPSETLALASRTLSAKLAKNVDFQPLAHCCITNVPGTQKPLFLKGAKMVYASGLAPLSDGLGLVITANSYNGRLHISPTSCREILPHIDEFVQYLDDSYAAFQVAASRPEKKIKRDWYEVTGIVRDVEREGEELANNRGEHLEPQLLHTLLEGRVLAELAAFPLTLPLLRGLPRGDGHPVMVLPGFSADDTTTKVLRYFLKKQGYSVQTWGFRRNTGLAGNIEERVAERVKKLAQRSGRKVSLVGHSLGGLISRYVAHDLPDCVRQVITVGSPNGLDPKGSNVSNFLARSYGAANPEIMIRGANLHMTKARLERWHNSPMVPLTSIYSRTDGIVHWSSCLDPEDHEFSQNVRVPSSHIGMVHHPMTLWVIADRLAQPEGEWRAFREQSLYSLWQKLLNPLELLL
;
A
#
# COMPACT_ATOMS: atom_id res chain seq x y z
N MET A 1 32.58 -29.15 12.35
CA MET A 1 31.20 -29.28 12.82
C MET A 1 30.73 -27.98 13.50
N ARG A 2 29.59 -27.42 13.08
CA ARG A 2 29.02 -26.17 13.61
C ARG A 2 27.51 -26.32 13.81
N GLN A 3 27.00 -26.07 15.01
CA GLN A 3 25.56 -26.17 15.26
C GLN A 3 24.78 -25.10 14.49
N LEU A 4 23.59 -25.45 13.97
CA LEU A 4 22.70 -24.48 13.34
C LEU A 4 22.27 -23.39 14.33
N SER A 5 22.07 -22.20 13.78
CA SER A 5 21.40 -21.14 14.55
C SER A 5 19.94 -21.54 14.80
N ARG A 6 19.31 -20.96 15.83
CA ARG A 6 17.87 -21.19 16.08
C ARG A 6 17.00 -20.72 14.91
N HIS A 7 17.49 -19.75 14.13
CA HIS A 7 16.80 -19.21 12.97
C HIS A 7 16.82 -20.23 11.82
N ASP A 8 18.00 -20.76 11.49
CA ASP A 8 18.20 -21.68 10.37
C ASP A 8 17.47 -23.02 10.61
N SER A 9 17.49 -23.53 11.85
CA SER A 9 16.78 -24.75 12.22
C SER A 9 15.25 -24.61 12.08
N ARG A 10 14.69 -23.42 12.31
CA ARG A 10 13.24 -23.16 12.10
C ARG A 10 12.87 -23.12 10.61
N LEU A 11 13.79 -22.72 9.73
CA LEU A 11 13.55 -22.75 8.29
C LEU A 11 13.48 -24.20 7.78
N LEU A 12 14.35 -25.08 8.29
CA LEU A 12 14.32 -26.50 7.97
C LEU A 12 13.04 -27.19 8.45
N ASN A 13 12.62 -26.93 9.70
CA ASN A 13 11.38 -27.51 10.23
C ASN A 13 10.11 -27.04 9.49
N ARG A 14 10.22 -26.04 8.60
CA ARG A 14 9.13 -25.49 7.78
C ARG A 14 9.32 -25.79 6.30
N ASP A 15 10.32 -26.58 5.93
CA ASP A 15 10.52 -27.04 4.57
C ASP A 15 9.53 -28.18 4.31
N VAL A 16 8.49 -27.87 3.53
CA VAL A 16 7.43 -28.81 3.18
C VAL A 16 7.35 -28.91 1.67
N SER A 17 6.93 -30.07 1.16
CA SER A 17 6.93 -30.36 -0.29
C SER A 17 6.17 -29.33 -1.13
N HIS A 18 5.12 -28.70 -0.59
CA HIS A 18 4.34 -27.67 -1.27
C HIS A 18 4.89 -26.24 -1.07
N GLY A 19 5.80 -26.03 -0.12
CA GLY A 19 6.27 -24.74 0.37
C GLY A 19 7.78 -24.70 0.61
N ASN A 20 8.56 -25.21 -0.35
CA ASN A 20 10.00 -25.37 -0.15
C ASN A 20 10.73 -24.04 0.11
N ARG A 21 11.77 -24.06 0.94
CA ARG A 21 12.50 -22.87 1.42
C ARG A 21 13.78 -22.60 0.64
N SER A 22 13.77 -22.88 -0.66
CA SER A 22 14.90 -22.58 -1.54
C SER A 22 14.76 -21.23 -2.22
N SER A 23 15.89 -20.57 -2.48
CA SER A 23 16.00 -19.50 -3.48
C SER A 23 16.68 -20.06 -4.72
N THR A 24 16.34 -19.53 -5.89
CA THR A 24 16.99 -19.92 -7.15
C THR A 24 17.44 -18.68 -7.91
N GLY A 25 18.74 -18.56 -8.17
CA GLY A 25 19.30 -17.60 -9.11
C GLY A 25 19.21 -18.13 -10.54
N VAL A 26 18.95 -17.24 -11.50
CA VAL A 26 18.82 -17.53 -12.93
C VAL A 26 19.78 -16.62 -13.69
N TYR A 27 20.81 -17.20 -14.28
CA TYR A 27 21.86 -16.48 -15.00
C TYR A 27 21.97 -17.01 -16.43
N VAL A 28 22.13 -16.12 -17.42
CA VAL A 28 22.36 -16.52 -18.83
C VAL A 28 23.67 -15.92 -19.30
N TYR A 29 24.45 -16.72 -20.01
CA TYR A 29 25.78 -16.37 -20.50
C TYR A 29 25.86 -16.43 -22.02
N ASP A 30 26.66 -15.54 -22.56
CA ASP A 30 27.02 -15.42 -23.97
C ASP A 30 28.47 -15.88 -24.16
N PRO A 31 28.70 -17.05 -24.77
CA PRO A 31 30.04 -17.56 -25.05
C PRO A 31 30.64 -17.03 -26.35
N SER A 32 29.94 -16.18 -27.12
CA SER A 32 30.40 -15.75 -28.47
C SER A 32 31.76 -15.05 -28.50
N ALA A 33 32.18 -14.46 -27.39
CA ALA A 33 33.48 -13.81 -27.25
C ALA A 33 34.64 -14.79 -26.96
N LEU A 34 34.35 -16.08 -26.73
CA LEU A 34 35.36 -17.10 -26.47
C LEU A 34 36.04 -17.57 -27.78
N PRO A 35 37.33 -17.95 -27.73
CA PRO A 35 37.98 -18.63 -28.84
C PRO A 35 37.25 -19.94 -29.15
N GLY A 36 36.59 -20.03 -30.32
CA GLY A 36 35.77 -21.18 -30.71
C GLY A 36 34.27 -21.05 -30.41
N GLY A 37 33.84 -20.02 -29.68
CA GLY A 37 32.43 -19.66 -29.50
C GLY A 37 31.59 -20.62 -28.64
N GLU A 38 32.21 -21.63 -28.02
CA GLU A 38 31.53 -22.65 -27.21
C GLU A 38 32.24 -22.83 -25.87
N LEU A 39 31.48 -23.25 -24.86
CA LEU A 39 31.99 -23.63 -23.54
C LEU A 39 31.41 -25.01 -23.20
N SER A 40 32.27 -26.01 -23.00
CA SER A 40 31.80 -27.36 -22.72
C SER A 40 31.25 -27.50 -21.29
N PHE A 41 30.47 -28.56 -21.04
CA PHE A 41 30.00 -28.85 -19.67
C PHE A 41 31.18 -29.15 -18.73
N ASP A 42 32.17 -29.91 -19.19
CA ASP A 42 33.39 -30.22 -18.43
C ASP A 42 34.14 -28.94 -18.06
N ASP A 43 34.18 -27.96 -18.97
CA ASP A 43 34.79 -26.66 -18.70
C ASP A 43 34.13 -25.91 -17.54
N ILE A 44 32.81 -26.05 -17.40
CA ILE A 44 32.01 -25.44 -16.34
C ILE A 44 32.20 -26.20 -15.02
N LEU A 45 32.26 -27.54 -15.06
CA LEU A 45 32.55 -28.36 -13.89
C LEU A 45 33.91 -28.00 -13.29
N ASP A 46 34.96 -27.97 -14.12
CA ASP A 46 36.30 -27.54 -13.76
C ASP A 46 36.32 -26.16 -13.06
N HIS A 47 35.53 -25.22 -13.60
CA HIS A 47 35.45 -23.86 -13.07
C HIS A 47 34.80 -23.82 -11.68
N ILE A 48 33.73 -24.60 -11.48
CA ILE A 48 33.02 -24.70 -10.20
C ILE A 48 33.89 -25.42 -9.17
N GLU A 49 34.53 -26.53 -9.55
CA GLU A 49 35.36 -27.35 -8.67
C GLU A 49 36.48 -26.51 -8.04
N ARG A 50 37.18 -25.72 -8.86
CA ARG A 50 38.23 -24.79 -8.42
C ARG A 50 37.73 -23.65 -7.54
N ARG A 51 36.43 -23.54 -7.26
CA ARG A 51 35.81 -22.48 -6.44
C ARG A 51 34.99 -23.01 -5.27
N LEU A 52 34.93 -24.31 -5.06
CA LEU A 52 34.24 -24.89 -3.89
C LEU A 52 34.84 -24.38 -2.57
N HIS A 53 36.11 -24.00 -2.57
CA HIS A 53 36.81 -23.38 -1.42
C HIS A 53 36.42 -21.93 -1.15
N THR A 54 35.51 -21.33 -1.91
CA THR A 54 35.13 -19.91 -1.74
C THR A 54 34.04 -19.70 -0.68
N SER A 55 33.13 -20.67 -0.51
CA SER A 55 32.22 -20.74 0.64
C SER A 55 32.11 -22.15 1.25
N PRO A 56 32.05 -22.28 2.59
CA PRO A 56 31.84 -23.57 3.24
C PRO A 56 30.44 -24.15 2.99
N ILE A 57 29.53 -23.41 2.36
CA ILE A 57 28.21 -23.91 1.97
C ILE A 57 28.30 -25.05 0.96
N PHE A 58 29.36 -25.07 0.14
CA PHE A 58 29.46 -26.01 -0.97
C PHE A 58 29.74 -27.44 -0.52
N SER A 59 30.48 -27.61 0.58
CA SER A 59 30.91 -28.91 1.09
C SER A 59 30.27 -29.31 2.42
N ARG A 60 29.32 -28.53 2.96
CA ARG A 60 28.69 -28.82 4.26
C ARG A 60 27.26 -29.32 4.12
N LYS A 61 26.98 -30.45 4.76
CA LYS A 61 25.64 -31.04 4.92
C LYS A 61 25.11 -30.90 6.33
N LEU A 62 23.82 -31.17 6.48
CA LEU A 62 23.14 -31.23 7.78
C LEU A 62 23.22 -32.63 8.37
N VAL A 63 23.46 -32.70 9.69
CA VAL A 63 23.34 -33.92 10.48
C VAL A 63 22.40 -33.64 11.64
N GLU A 64 21.30 -34.37 11.71
CA GLU A 64 20.34 -34.32 12.81
C GLU A 64 20.89 -35.04 14.05
N VAL A 65 20.47 -34.58 15.22
CA VAL A 65 20.78 -35.29 16.47
C VAL A 65 19.73 -36.36 16.69
N PRO A 66 20.10 -37.62 17.01
CA PRO A 66 19.14 -38.69 17.24
C PRO A 66 18.03 -38.30 18.22
N PHE A 67 16.80 -38.71 17.93
CA PHE A 67 15.58 -38.40 18.69
C PHE A 67 15.25 -36.90 18.82
N ASP A 68 15.80 -36.06 17.93
CA ASP A 68 15.54 -34.61 17.91
C ASP A 68 15.94 -33.90 19.22
N LEU A 69 16.92 -34.45 19.94
CA LEU A 69 17.34 -33.99 21.28
C LEU A 69 18.06 -32.63 21.28
N ASP A 70 18.63 -32.23 20.15
CA ASP A 70 19.21 -30.90 19.96
C ASP A 70 19.14 -30.52 18.47
N ARG A 71 19.42 -29.24 18.17
CA ARG A 71 19.37 -28.71 16.79
C ARG A 71 20.43 -29.35 15.90
N PRO A 72 20.16 -29.49 14.59
CA PRO A 72 21.10 -30.06 13.62
C PRO A 72 22.46 -29.35 13.58
N TYR A 73 23.48 -30.07 13.12
CA TYR A 73 24.84 -29.57 12.93
C TYR A 73 25.21 -29.53 11.45
N TRP A 74 25.90 -28.47 11.04
CA TRP A 74 26.66 -28.42 9.81
C TRP A 74 27.94 -29.23 9.96
N VAL A 75 28.11 -30.23 9.10
CA VAL A 75 29.32 -31.07 9.01
C VAL A 75 29.83 -31.02 7.57
N THR A 76 31.15 -31.02 7.41
CA THR A 76 31.76 -31.27 6.09
C THR A 76 31.34 -32.66 5.59
N ASP A 77 30.94 -32.74 4.34
CA ASP A 77 30.62 -33.99 3.68
C ASP A 77 31.90 -34.65 3.15
N GLU A 78 32.25 -35.81 3.68
CA GLU A 78 33.46 -36.55 3.30
C GLU A 78 33.31 -37.25 1.94
N TYR A 79 32.07 -37.48 1.50
CA TYR A 79 31.73 -38.15 0.24
C TYR A 79 31.16 -37.16 -0.78
N PHE A 80 31.61 -35.91 -0.72
CA PHE A 80 31.14 -34.87 -1.63
C PHE A 80 31.59 -35.15 -3.06
N GLU A 81 30.63 -35.30 -3.98
CA GLU A 81 30.85 -35.44 -5.41
C GLU A 81 30.20 -34.27 -6.14
N LEU A 82 30.93 -33.59 -7.03
CA LEU A 82 30.42 -32.37 -7.69
C LEU A 82 29.26 -32.67 -8.66
N GLU A 83 29.36 -33.78 -9.40
CA GLU A 83 28.37 -34.19 -10.41
C GLU A 83 26.99 -34.48 -9.82
N ASP A 84 26.94 -34.84 -8.53
CA ASP A 84 25.69 -35.02 -7.78
C ASP A 84 24.92 -33.71 -7.57
N HIS A 85 25.63 -32.57 -7.60
CA HIS A 85 25.09 -31.24 -7.40
C HIS A 85 24.94 -30.45 -8.70
N VAL A 86 25.74 -30.76 -9.73
CA VAL A 86 25.72 -30.07 -11.02
C VAL A 86 25.05 -30.95 -12.08
N ARG A 87 23.91 -30.48 -12.59
CA ARG A 87 23.10 -31.19 -13.57
C ARG A 87 23.14 -30.50 -14.93
N HIS A 88 23.30 -31.27 -15.99
CA HIS A 88 23.22 -30.79 -17.37
C HIS A 88 21.84 -31.12 -17.97
N VAL A 89 21.15 -30.11 -18.48
CA VAL A 89 19.81 -30.26 -19.06
C VAL A 89 19.67 -29.41 -20.33
N ALA A 90 18.80 -29.83 -21.24
CA ALA A 90 18.47 -29.07 -22.44
C ALA A 90 16.98 -28.69 -22.45
N LEU A 91 16.65 -27.54 -23.05
CA LEU A 91 15.27 -27.15 -23.25
C LEU A 91 14.57 -28.07 -24.27
N PRO A 92 13.31 -28.45 -24.00
CA PRO A 92 12.53 -29.17 -25.00
C PRO A 92 12.29 -28.27 -26.22
N LYS A 93 12.34 -28.84 -27.43
CA LYS A 93 11.98 -28.11 -28.65
C LYS A 93 10.54 -27.53 -28.52
N PRO A 94 10.25 -26.32 -29.02
CA PRO A 94 11.12 -25.44 -29.80
C PRO A 94 12.20 -24.65 -29.04
N GLY A 95 12.29 -24.69 -27.71
CA GLY A 95 13.27 -23.90 -26.93
C GLY A 95 12.88 -22.44 -26.75
N ASN A 96 11.59 -22.14 -26.58
CA ASN A 96 11.11 -20.76 -26.42
C ASN A 96 11.17 -20.27 -24.96
N TRP A 97 10.95 -18.96 -24.75
CA TRP A 97 11.00 -18.33 -23.43
C TRP A 97 10.03 -18.98 -22.42
N GLN A 98 8.83 -19.35 -22.86
CA GLN A 98 7.83 -19.98 -22.01
C GLN A 98 8.28 -21.37 -21.52
N GLN A 99 8.96 -22.14 -22.39
CA GLN A 99 9.54 -23.44 -22.03
C GLN A 99 10.69 -23.27 -21.04
N PHE A 100 11.53 -22.25 -21.22
CA PHE A 100 12.57 -21.89 -20.25
C PHE A 100 11.97 -21.55 -18.88
N CYS A 101 10.99 -20.65 -18.83
CA CYS A 101 10.27 -20.31 -17.60
C CYS A 101 9.63 -21.54 -16.93
N THR A 102 9.04 -22.45 -17.73
CA THR A 102 8.44 -23.70 -17.23
C THR A 102 9.49 -24.64 -16.62
N LEU A 103 10.65 -24.78 -17.26
CA LEU A 103 11.76 -25.59 -16.74
C LEU A 103 12.30 -25.01 -15.42
N VAL A 104 12.55 -23.69 -15.38
CA VAL A 104 13.02 -22.98 -14.18
C VAL A 104 12.04 -23.16 -13.03
N ALA A 105 10.73 -22.96 -13.27
CA ALA A 105 9.70 -23.14 -12.26
C ALA A 105 9.64 -24.60 -11.75
N ARG A 106 9.79 -25.58 -12.64
CA ARG A 106 9.84 -27.01 -12.28
C ARG A 106 11.04 -27.35 -11.41
N ILE A 107 12.22 -26.83 -11.73
CA ILE A 107 13.44 -27.02 -10.93
C ILE A 107 13.27 -26.37 -9.56
N HIS A 108 12.76 -25.13 -9.50
CA HIS A 108 12.50 -24.44 -8.25
C HIS A 108 11.47 -25.17 -7.36
N SER A 109 10.47 -25.84 -7.96
CA SER A 109 9.40 -26.56 -7.26
C SER A 109 9.87 -27.74 -6.40
N ARG A 110 10.96 -28.42 -6.78
CA ARG A 110 11.43 -29.65 -6.11
C ARG A 110 12.13 -29.33 -4.78
N PRO A 111 11.84 -29.96 -3.64
CA PRO A 111 12.66 -29.75 -2.43
C PRO A 111 14.10 -30.23 -2.66
N LEU A 112 15.05 -29.65 -1.92
CA LEU A 112 16.44 -30.12 -1.90
C LEU A 112 16.55 -31.34 -0.99
N ASP A 113 17.49 -32.25 -1.30
CA ASP A 113 17.81 -33.37 -0.42
C ASP A 113 18.59 -32.87 0.81
N LEU A 114 17.99 -32.97 2.00
CA LEU A 114 18.59 -32.47 3.24
C LEU A 114 19.79 -33.32 3.73
N SER A 115 19.99 -34.51 3.15
CA SER A 115 21.12 -35.40 3.48
C SER A 115 22.43 -34.98 2.80
N ARG A 116 22.38 -34.01 1.88
CA ARG A 116 23.51 -33.51 1.09
C ARG A 116 23.75 -32.03 1.37
N PRO A 117 24.85 -31.43 0.87
CA PRO A 117 24.98 -29.98 0.86
C PRO A 117 23.78 -29.31 0.18
N LEU A 118 23.23 -28.26 0.81
CA LEU A 118 21.92 -27.73 0.45
C LEU A 118 21.93 -26.77 -0.74
N TRP A 119 22.49 -27.22 -1.86
CA TRP A 119 22.53 -26.48 -3.11
C TRP A 119 22.52 -27.43 -4.31
N GLU A 120 22.02 -26.94 -5.45
CA GLU A 120 22.10 -27.59 -6.76
C GLU A 120 22.40 -26.53 -7.83
N LEU A 121 23.09 -26.94 -8.88
CA LEU A 121 23.36 -26.12 -10.05
C LEU A 121 22.88 -26.83 -11.32
N TYR A 122 22.18 -26.11 -12.19
CA TYR A 122 21.69 -26.65 -13.45
C TYR A 122 22.27 -25.84 -14.61
N VAL A 123 23.01 -26.51 -15.50
CA VAL A 123 23.44 -25.95 -16.79
C VAL A 123 22.35 -26.27 -17.81
N VAL A 124 21.76 -25.23 -18.40
CA VAL A 124 20.63 -25.33 -19.32
C VAL A 124 21.03 -24.89 -20.73
N GLU A 125 20.89 -25.78 -21.71
CA GLU A 125 21.16 -25.52 -23.13
C GLU A 125 19.89 -25.36 -23.97
N GLY A 126 20.06 -24.96 -25.23
CA GLY A 126 18.97 -24.86 -26.22
C GLY A 126 18.18 -23.55 -26.15
N LEU A 127 18.83 -22.45 -25.77
CA LEU A 127 18.21 -21.12 -25.65
C LEU A 127 18.18 -20.34 -26.97
N ASP A 128 18.65 -20.92 -28.08
CA ASP A 128 18.85 -20.22 -29.36
C ASP A 128 17.60 -19.58 -29.96
N ARG A 129 16.41 -20.11 -29.64
CA ARG A 129 15.12 -19.55 -30.10
C ARG A 129 14.56 -18.46 -29.20
N ILE A 130 15.25 -18.11 -28.12
CA ILE A 130 14.86 -17.02 -27.23
C ILE A 130 15.49 -15.74 -27.76
N ALA A 131 14.70 -14.94 -28.49
CA ALA A 131 15.14 -13.70 -29.14
C ALA A 131 15.83 -12.67 -28.22
N LYS A 132 15.73 -12.82 -26.90
CA LYS A 132 16.37 -11.95 -25.90
C LYS A 132 17.86 -12.25 -25.71
N PHE A 133 18.34 -13.41 -26.18
CA PHE A 133 19.71 -13.88 -25.96
C PHE A 133 20.43 -14.14 -27.28
N PRO A 134 21.76 -13.94 -27.32
CA PRO A 134 22.59 -14.37 -28.44
C PRO A 134 22.45 -15.87 -28.73
N VAL A 135 22.65 -16.25 -29.99
CA VAL A 135 22.72 -17.67 -30.39
C VAL A 135 23.94 -18.30 -29.72
N GLY A 136 23.81 -19.54 -29.23
CA GLY A 136 24.84 -20.23 -28.45
C GLY A 136 24.80 -19.92 -26.95
N SER A 137 23.87 -19.08 -26.48
CA SER A 137 23.73 -18.82 -25.04
C SER A 137 23.27 -20.05 -24.25
N PHE A 138 23.78 -20.18 -23.02
CA PHE A 138 23.36 -21.18 -22.04
C PHE A 138 22.99 -20.50 -20.72
N ALA A 139 22.23 -21.18 -19.87
CA ALA A 139 21.86 -20.67 -18.55
C ALA A 139 22.43 -21.51 -17.40
N ILE A 140 22.72 -20.85 -16.29
CA ILE A 140 23.01 -21.51 -15.00
C ILE A 140 21.91 -21.15 -14.02
N LEU A 141 21.28 -22.17 -13.44
CA LEU A 141 20.34 -22.04 -12.34
C LEU A 141 21.02 -22.49 -11.06
N THR A 142 21.19 -21.59 -10.10
CA THR A 142 21.79 -21.91 -8.79
C THR A 142 20.69 -21.94 -7.75
N LYS A 143 20.35 -23.12 -7.26
CA LYS A 143 19.36 -23.32 -6.21
C LYS A 143 20.04 -23.53 -4.88
N VAL A 144 19.64 -22.79 -3.85
CA VAL A 144 20.22 -22.88 -2.51
C VAL A 144 19.13 -22.82 -1.46
N HIS A 145 19.20 -23.66 -0.43
CA HIS A 145 18.27 -23.61 0.68
C HIS A 145 18.51 -22.36 1.55
N HIS A 146 17.46 -21.64 1.96
CA HIS A 146 17.60 -20.39 2.72
C HIS A 146 18.35 -20.55 4.06
N ALA A 147 18.25 -21.72 4.70
CA ALA A 147 19.01 -22.02 5.93
C ALA A 147 20.53 -22.06 5.69
N ALA A 148 20.95 -22.36 4.46
CA ALA A 148 22.35 -22.42 4.06
C ALA A 148 22.89 -21.03 3.67
N ILE A 149 22.02 -20.14 3.16
CA ILE A 149 22.36 -18.74 2.83
C ILE A 149 22.77 -17.98 4.10
N GLY A 150 22.09 -18.18 5.25
CA GLY A 150 22.57 -17.77 6.57
C GLY A 150 23.11 -16.33 6.66
N ARG A 151 24.44 -16.18 6.83
CA ARG A 151 25.15 -14.89 6.98
C ARG A 151 25.72 -14.35 5.66
N GLU A 152 25.69 -15.16 4.61
CA GLU A 152 26.18 -14.83 3.28
C GLU A 152 25.02 -14.34 2.42
N THR A 153 25.23 -13.33 1.57
CA THR A 153 24.16 -12.90 0.64
C THR A 153 24.17 -13.76 -0.61
N GLY A 154 23.02 -13.95 -1.27
CA GLY A 154 22.99 -14.58 -2.60
C GLY A 154 23.90 -13.86 -3.62
N ALA A 155 24.19 -12.57 -3.39
CA ALA A 155 25.16 -11.80 -4.16
C ALA A 155 26.63 -12.18 -3.86
N GLU A 156 26.95 -12.65 -2.65
CA GLU A 156 28.29 -13.15 -2.29
C GLU A 156 28.53 -14.54 -2.89
N ILE A 157 27.51 -15.42 -2.88
CA ILE A 157 27.56 -16.71 -3.61
C ILE A 157 27.70 -16.46 -5.11
N MET A 158 26.93 -15.51 -5.67
CA MET A 158 27.08 -15.08 -7.07
C MET A 158 28.50 -14.54 -7.32
N ALA A 159 29.02 -13.63 -6.51
CA ALA A 159 30.36 -13.07 -6.70
C ALA A 159 31.46 -14.13 -6.58
N GLY A 160 31.29 -15.14 -5.72
CA GLY A 160 32.24 -16.24 -5.57
C GLY A 160 32.32 -17.14 -6.81
N LEU A 161 31.21 -17.33 -7.52
CA LEU A 161 31.13 -18.19 -8.71
C LEU A 161 31.56 -17.49 -10.01
N HIS A 162 31.66 -16.16 -10.03
CA HIS A 162 31.90 -15.37 -11.24
C HIS A 162 33.24 -14.64 -11.22
N ASP A 163 33.69 -14.25 -12.42
CA ASP A 163 34.83 -13.36 -12.64
C ASP A 163 34.38 -11.95 -13.01
N PHE A 164 35.19 -10.95 -12.65
CA PHE A 164 34.96 -9.55 -13.02
C PHE A 164 35.61 -9.18 -14.37
N SER A 165 36.44 -10.06 -14.94
CA SER A 165 37.08 -9.93 -16.25
C SER A 165 37.00 -11.25 -17.02
N ALA A 166 37.04 -11.17 -18.35
CA ALA A 166 37.03 -12.36 -19.22
C ALA A 166 38.30 -13.22 -19.09
N GLN A 167 39.41 -12.60 -18.69
CA GLN A 167 40.65 -13.25 -18.29
C GLN A 167 40.83 -12.97 -16.79
N SER A 168 40.65 -13.98 -15.94
CA SER A 168 40.82 -13.84 -14.50
C SER A 168 41.44 -15.12 -13.93
N GLU A 169 42.30 -14.95 -12.94
CA GLU A 169 42.88 -16.04 -12.17
C GLU A 169 41.89 -16.51 -11.08
N THR A 170 41.96 -17.79 -10.72
CA THR A 170 41.13 -18.38 -9.67
C THR A 170 41.29 -17.59 -8.36
N PRO A 171 40.19 -17.17 -7.70
CA PRO A 171 40.28 -16.44 -6.43
C PRO A 171 41.07 -17.23 -5.38
N ALA A 172 41.98 -16.56 -4.67
CA ALA A 172 42.72 -17.14 -3.56
C ALA A 172 41.76 -17.73 -2.51
N PRO A 173 42.13 -18.83 -1.83
CA PRO A 173 41.25 -19.49 -0.89
C PRO A 173 40.85 -18.58 0.27
N SER A 174 39.54 -18.38 0.45
CA SER A 174 38.97 -17.54 1.51
C SER A 174 38.82 -18.29 2.84
N PHE A 175 38.87 -19.63 2.82
CA PHE A 175 38.92 -20.48 4.01
C PHE A 175 39.63 -21.81 3.74
N THR A 176 40.22 -22.39 4.78
CA THR A 176 40.78 -23.75 4.75
C THR A 176 39.70 -24.74 5.21
N CYS A 177 39.37 -25.74 4.39
CA CYS A 177 38.50 -26.82 4.81
C CYS A 177 39.25 -27.71 5.81
N VAL A 178 39.10 -27.42 7.11
CA VAL A 178 39.57 -28.33 8.14
C VAL A 178 38.60 -29.51 8.18
N SER A 179 39.06 -30.71 7.78
CA SER A 179 38.28 -31.93 8.05
C SER A 179 38.13 -32.01 9.56
N GLN A 180 36.89 -31.93 10.03
CA GLN A 180 36.61 -32.20 11.44
C GLN A 180 36.22 -33.67 11.51
N GLY A 181 36.92 -34.41 12.35
CA GLY A 181 36.83 -35.87 12.46
C GLY A 181 35.42 -36.42 12.68
N SER A 182 35.37 -37.75 12.64
CA SER A 182 34.20 -38.62 12.48
C SER A 182 32.89 -38.11 13.07
N THR A 183 31.83 -38.21 12.26
CA THR A 183 30.43 -37.95 12.63
C THR A 183 29.78 -39.14 13.35
N ASP A 184 30.44 -39.71 14.35
CA ASP A 184 29.85 -40.82 15.11
C ASP A 184 28.61 -40.34 15.91
N PRO A 185 27.42 -40.95 15.72
CA PRO A 185 26.23 -40.65 16.54
C PRO A 185 26.48 -40.69 18.05
N ALA A 186 27.39 -41.56 18.52
CA ALA A 186 27.75 -41.64 19.93
C ALA A 186 28.43 -40.35 20.43
N GLU A 187 29.28 -39.72 19.61
CA GLU A 187 29.96 -38.48 19.95
C GLU A 187 29.00 -37.28 19.95
N LEU A 188 28.02 -37.25 19.03
CA LEU A 188 26.96 -36.24 19.04
C LEU A 188 26.11 -36.32 20.33
N LEU A 189 25.76 -37.54 20.77
CA LEU A 189 25.03 -37.76 22.03
C LEU A 189 25.86 -37.39 23.27
N LEU A 190 27.16 -37.68 23.27
CA LEU A 190 28.09 -37.31 24.34
C LEU A 190 28.25 -35.79 24.47
N ARG A 191 28.39 -35.08 23.35
CA ARG A 191 28.43 -33.61 23.34
C ARG A 191 27.12 -32.98 23.79
N THR A 192 25.99 -33.60 23.43
CA THR A 192 24.66 -33.17 23.87
C THR A 192 24.54 -33.33 25.38
N SER A 193 24.86 -34.50 25.92
CA SER A 193 24.79 -34.80 27.36
C SER A 193 25.75 -33.96 28.22
N VAL A 194 26.98 -33.72 27.77
CA VAL A 194 27.91 -32.77 28.43
C VAL A 194 27.29 -31.38 28.49
N ARG A 195 26.65 -30.89 27.43
CA ARG A 195 26.04 -29.55 27.40
C ARG A 195 24.81 -29.42 28.32
N TYR A 196 24.03 -30.50 28.47
CA TYR A 196 22.96 -30.57 29.45
C TYR A 196 23.50 -30.64 30.89
N ALA A 197 24.68 -31.24 31.11
CA ALA A 197 25.33 -31.31 32.42
C ALA A 197 25.93 -29.96 32.89
N VAL A 198 26.44 -29.11 31.98
CA VAL A 198 27.02 -27.79 32.35
C VAL A 198 26.00 -26.64 32.46
N SER A 199 24.69 -26.89 32.33
CA SER A 199 23.65 -25.88 32.56
C SER A 199 22.48 -26.40 33.41
N PRO A 200 22.71 -26.77 34.70
CA PRO A 200 21.71 -27.43 35.54
C PRO A 200 20.47 -26.57 35.83
N LEU A 201 20.62 -25.24 35.79
CA LEU A 201 19.52 -24.29 36.08
C LEU A 201 18.51 -24.15 34.93
N ARG A 202 18.77 -24.73 33.73
CA ARG A 202 17.83 -24.70 32.59
C ARG A 202 16.96 -25.95 32.46
N VAL A 203 17.19 -26.97 33.28
CA VAL A 203 16.46 -28.25 33.24
C VAL A 203 15.55 -28.43 34.48
N LEU A 204 15.68 -27.57 35.51
CA LEU A 204 14.94 -27.69 36.79
C LEU A 204 13.86 -26.62 37.02
N HIS A 205 13.10 -26.25 35.98
CA HIS A 205 11.78 -25.62 36.13
C HIS A 205 10.82 -26.18 35.06
N PRO A 206 9.64 -26.71 35.45
CA PRO A 206 9.55 -28.11 35.85
C PRO A 206 8.54 -28.93 35.03
N VAL A 207 8.81 -30.23 34.88
CA VAL A 207 7.89 -31.27 34.37
C VAL A 207 6.60 -31.38 35.23
N ASN A 208 6.62 -30.92 36.49
CA ASN A 208 5.43 -30.82 37.33
C ASN A 208 4.44 -29.70 36.94
N LYS A 209 4.83 -28.77 36.06
CA LYS A 209 3.88 -27.83 35.43
C LYS A 209 3.13 -28.44 34.25
N ILE A 210 3.62 -29.53 33.65
CA ILE A 210 3.04 -30.09 32.42
C ILE A 210 1.74 -30.87 32.72
N VAL A 211 1.62 -31.52 33.88
CA VAL A 211 0.39 -32.27 34.24
C VAL A 211 -0.68 -31.37 34.89
N SER A 212 -0.27 -30.35 35.65
CA SER A 212 -1.19 -29.42 36.35
C SER A 212 -1.66 -28.23 35.50
N GLN A 213 -1.10 -28.01 34.30
CA GLN A 213 -1.52 -26.97 33.36
C GLN A 213 -2.42 -27.48 32.21
N ILE A 214 -2.73 -28.78 32.16
CA ILE A 214 -3.61 -29.37 31.13
C ILE A 214 -5.11 -29.26 31.50
N MET A 215 -5.46 -28.77 32.70
CA MET A 215 -6.86 -28.54 33.11
C MET A 215 -6.91 -27.47 34.22
N PRO A 216 -7.67 -26.35 34.17
CA PRO A 216 -8.29 -25.58 33.09
C PRO A 216 -7.77 -24.11 33.12
N SER A 217 -6.55 -23.86 32.61
CA SER A 217 -5.97 -22.50 32.49
C SER A 217 -5.49 -22.16 31.07
N THR A 218 -5.84 -23.01 30.11
CA THR A 218 -5.50 -22.90 28.68
C THR A 218 -6.26 -21.77 27.96
N VAL A 219 -7.32 -21.19 28.53
CA VAL A 219 -8.07 -20.10 27.89
C VAL A 219 -7.41 -18.72 28.16
N LYS A 220 -6.80 -18.52 29.34
CA LYS A 220 -6.22 -17.20 29.72
C LYS A 220 -4.76 -17.01 29.29
N PHE A 221 -3.97 -18.07 29.14
CA PHE A 221 -2.59 -17.96 28.65
C PHE A 221 -2.51 -17.88 27.12
N TYR A 222 -3.47 -18.51 26.40
CA TYR A 222 -3.63 -18.29 24.97
C TYR A 222 -4.31 -16.94 24.67
N GLY A 223 -5.28 -16.52 25.48
CA GLY A 223 -5.96 -15.23 25.31
C GLY A 223 -5.07 -13.98 25.43
N SER A 224 -3.95 -14.06 26.15
CA SER A 224 -3.06 -12.91 26.41
C SER A 224 -1.80 -12.84 25.53
N GLN A 225 -1.55 -13.84 24.66
CA GLN A 225 -0.61 -13.73 23.53
C GLN A 225 -1.30 -13.65 22.16
N LEU A 226 -2.61 -13.88 22.10
CA LEU A 226 -3.46 -13.56 20.94
C LEU A 226 -3.66 -12.04 20.73
N ILE A 227 -3.06 -11.20 21.57
CA ILE A 227 -3.11 -9.74 21.49
C ILE A 227 -1.70 -9.19 21.22
N HIS A 228 -1.25 -9.35 19.97
CA HIS A 228 -0.41 -8.35 19.30
C HIS A 228 -0.94 -8.06 17.87
N GLN A 229 -2.26 -8.15 17.67
CA GLN A 229 -2.90 -7.53 16.50
C GLN A 229 -3.02 -6.02 16.69
N LYS A 230 -1.89 -5.31 16.76
CA LYS A 230 -1.85 -3.86 16.42
C LYS A 230 -1.95 -3.61 14.91
N HIS A 231 -2.14 -4.67 14.14
CA HIS A 231 -2.07 -4.67 12.69
C HIS A 231 -3.48 -4.67 12.09
N LYS A 232 -3.78 -3.67 11.25
CA LYS A 232 -5.06 -3.54 10.53
C LYS A 232 -5.41 -4.87 9.81
N LYS A 233 -6.66 -5.34 9.98
CA LYS A 233 -7.23 -6.48 9.23
C LYS A 233 -7.05 -6.25 7.73
N ILE A 234 -6.56 -7.28 7.04
CA ILE A 234 -6.32 -7.26 5.60
C ILE A 234 -7.50 -7.92 4.89
N SER A 235 -7.90 -7.41 3.72
CA SER A 235 -8.89 -8.07 2.87
C SER A 235 -8.21 -9.22 2.13
N LEU A 236 -8.70 -10.45 2.28
CA LEU A 236 -8.08 -11.59 1.63
C LEU A 236 -8.23 -11.50 0.11
N THR A 237 -7.15 -11.82 -0.61
CA THR A 237 -7.15 -11.99 -2.06
C THR A 237 -6.72 -13.41 -2.42
N ARG A 238 -6.77 -13.78 -3.70
CA ARG A 238 -6.22 -15.06 -4.17
C ARG A 238 -4.76 -15.31 -3.78
N PHE A 239 -3.96 -14.26 -3.55
CA PHE A 239 -2.56 -14.38 -3.15
C PHE A 239 -2.39 -14.90 -1.71
N ASN A 240 -3.46 -14.94 -0.92
CA ASN A 240 -3.43 -15.34 0.49
C ASN A 240 -3.91 -16.78 0.74
N ARG A 241 -3.93 -17.61 -0.31
CA ARG A 241 -4.31 -19.04 -0.22
C ARG A 241 -3.11 -19.92 0.18
N GLU A 242 -3.39 -21.18 0.48
CA GLU A 242 -2.37 -22.22 0.58
C GLU A 242 -1.66 -22.40 -0.76
N VAL A 243 -0.34 -22.61 -0.72
CA VAL A 243 0.49 -22.75 -1.91
C VAL A 243 0.65 -24.20 -2.30
N THR A 244 0.74 -24.50 -3.60
CA THR A 244 1.01 -25.86 -4.10
C THR A 244 2.38 -25.93 -4.73
N SER A 245 2.99 -27.13 -4.75
CA SER A 245 4.30 -27.37 -5.39
C SER A 245 4.35 -27.02 -6.87
N ARG A 246 3.24 -26.82 -7.57
CA ARG A 246 3.21 -26.44 -9.00
C ARG A 246 3.54 -24.96 -9.17
N ARG A 247 4.84 -24.62 -9.14
CA ARG A 247 5.29 -23.23 -9.30
C ARG A 247 5.07 -22.71 -10.72
N VAL A 248 4.84 -21.42 -10.80
CA VAL A 248 4.90 -20.61 -12.01
C VAL A 248 5.88 -19.47 -11.77
N TRP A 249 6.66 -19.14 -12.79
CA TRP A 249 7.63 -18.07 -12.75
C TRP A 249 7.77 -17.45 -14.12
N GLU A 250 7.90 -16.14 -14.15
CA GLU A 250 8.24 -15.40 -15.35
C GLU A 250 9.05 -14.17 -14.98
N SER A 251 9.74 -13.59 -15.95
CA SER A 251 10.54 -12.40 -15.74
C SER A 251 10.39 -11.40 -16.90
N ARG A 252 10.35 -10.12 -16.54
CA ARG A 252 10.37 -8.99 -17.46
C ARG A 252 11.60 -8.13 -17.22
N SER A 253 12.20 -7.69 -18.31
CA SER A 253 13.44 -6.92 -18.32
C SER A 253 13.14 -5.50 -18.74
N TYR A 254 13.50 -4.55 -17.90
CA TYR A 254 13.36 -3.12 -18.15
C TYR A 254 14.74 -2.47 -18.19
N ASP A 255 14.85 -1.38 -18.94
CA ASP A 255 16.05 -0.56 -18.92
C ASP A 255 16.16 0.20 -17.60
N LEU A 256 17.33 0.12 -16.96
CA LEU A 256 17.53 0.74 -15.65
C LEU A 256 17.54 2.27 -15.77
N ASP A 257 17.99 2.82 -16.90
CA ASP A 257 17.95 4.26 -17.13
C ASP A 257 16.50 4.74 -17.33
N GLY A 258 15.66 3.96 -18.01
CA GLY A 258 14.21 4.19 -18.02
C GLY A 258 13.57 4.18 -16.62
N ILE A 259 13.98 3.26 -15.74
CA ILE A 259 13.52 3.24 -14.34
C ILE A 259 14.01 4.47 -13.56
N ARG A 260 15.26 4.90 -13.78
CA ARG A 260 15.81 6.12 -13.20
C ARG A 260 15.08 7.36 -13.70
N ALA A 261 14.72 7.43 -14.98
CA ALA A 261 13.94 8.54 -15.52
C ALA A 261 12.57 8.66 -14.82
N ILE A 262 11.90 7.53 -14.55
CA ILE A 262 10.65 7.51 -13.78
C ILE A 262 10.87 7.99 -12.34
N LYS A 263 11.97 7.56 -11.71
CA LYS A 263 12.35 8.02 -10.36
C LYS A 263 12.53 9.55 -10.36
N GLU A 264 13.23 10.12 -11.33
CA GLU A 264 13.48 11.58 -11.40
C GLU A 264 12.20 12.40 -11.62
N ALA A 265 11.11 11.80 -12.10
CA ALA A 265 9.82 12.48 -12.25
C ALA A 265 9.14 12.81 -10.90
N VAL A 266 9.55 12.17 -9.80
CA VAL A 266 8.96 12.37 -8.47
C VAL A 266 10.06 12.71 -7.44
N PRO A 267 10.10 13.93 -6.89
CA PRO A 267 11.09 14.31 -5.89
C PRO A 267 11.09 13.40 -4.67
N GLY A 268 12.26 12.92 -4.27
CA GLY A 268 12.42 12.03 -3.10
C GLY A 268 12.14 10.55 -3.37
N ALA A 269 11.68 10.18 -4.57
CA ALA A 269 11.48 8.79 -4.94
C ALA A 269 12.81 8.04 -5.08
N THR A 270 12.81 6.78 -4.69
CA THR A 270 13.94 5.85 -4.90
C THR A 270 13.61 4.84 -6.01
N VAL A 271 14.64 4.17 -6.54
CA VAL A 271 14.44 3.04 -7.49
C VAL A 271 13.56 1.96 -6.87
N HIS A 272 13.65 1.76 -5.55
CA HIS A 272 12.81 0.81 -4.83
C HIS A 272 11.33 1.22 -4.87
N ASP A 273 11.01 2.49 -4.66
CA ASP A 273 9.63 3.00 -4.73
C ASP A 273 9.05 2.85 -6.13
N VAL A 274 9.85 3.10 -7.19
CA VAL A 274 9.43 2.88 -8.58
C VAL A 274 9.07 1.41 -8.83
N VAL A 275 9.88 0.46 -8.34
CA VAL A 275 9.58 -0.97 -8.45
C VAL A 275 8.27 -1.31 -7.74
N LEU A 276 8.06 -0.80 -6.52
CA LEU A 276 6.80 -0.99 -5.79
C LEU A 276 5.60 -0.41 -6.56
N ALA A 277 5.76 0.77 -7.15
CA ALA A 277 4.68 1.45 -7.86
C ALA A 277 4.30 0.77 -9.20
N ILE A 278 5.28 0.20 -9.91
CA ILE A 278 5.06 -0.64 -11.10
C ILE A 278 4.33 -1.93 -10.69
N CYS A 279 4.82 -2.62 -9.67
CA CYS A 279 4.18 -3.84 -9.17
C CYS A 279 2.75 -3.56 -8.67
N SER A 280 2.55 -2.43 -8.00
CA SER A 280 1.24 -1.99 -7.52
C SER A 280 0.25 -1.77 -8.67
N GLY A 281 0.66 -1.06 -9.73
CA GLY A 281 -0.18 -0.85 -10.90
C GLY A 281 -0.56 -2.17 -11.58
N ALA A 282 0.37 -3.11 -11.68
CA ALA A 282 0.12 -4.43 -12.23
C ALA A 282 -0.85 -5.26 -11.37
N LEU A 283 -0.63 -5.28 -10.05
CA LEU A 283 -1.50 -5.95 -9.09
C LEU A 283 -2.92 -5.38 -9.11
N ALA A 284 -3.05 -4.05 -9.14
CA ALA A 284 -4.34 -3.37 -9.20
C ALA A 284 -5.12 -3.77 -10.46
N ARG A 285 -4.49 -3.70 -11.65
CA ARG A 285 -5.11 -4.08 -12.92
C ARG A 285 -5.44 -5.56 -12.99
N TYR A 286 -4.53 -6.42 -12.55
CA TYR A 286 -4.76 -7.86 -12.53
C TYR A 286 -5.94 -8.22 -11.62
N LEU A 287 -5.97 -7.75 -10.36
CA LEU A 287 -7.08 -8.03 -9.46
C LEU A 287 -8.39 -7.39 -9.93
N LEU A 288 -8.35 -6.21 -10.56
CA LEU A 288 -9.53 -5.60 -11.16
C LEU A 288 -10.10 -6.47 -12.29
N SER A 289 -9.24 -7.03 -13.16
CA SER A 289 -9.65 -7.96 -14.22
C SER A 289 -10.32 -9.22 -13.68
N LYS A 290 -9.94 -9.63 -12.47
CA LYS A 290 -10.51 -10.81 -11.78
C LYS A 290 -11.66 -10.45 -10.83
N GLN A 291 -12.06 -9.17 -10.75
CA GLN A 291 -13.08 -8.67 -9.81
C GLN A 291 -12.75 -8.96 -8.33
N GLU A 292 -11.46 -8.98 -8.00
CA GLU A 292 -10.93 -9.29 -6.67
C GLU A 292 -10.14 -8.12 -6.05
N LEU A 293 -10.16 -6.94 -6.65
CA LEU A 293 -9.48 -5.76 -6.10
C LEU A 293 -10.24 -5.25 -4.87
N PRO A 294 -9.63 -5.26 -3.66
CA PRO A 294 -10.31 -4.76 -2.46
C PRO A 294 -10.49 -3.24 -2.48
N GLU A 295 -11.48 -2.73 -1.74
CA GLU A 295 -11.67 -1.27 -1.57
C GLU A 295 -10.49 -0.60 -0.87
N LYS A 296 -9.78 -1.35 -0.01
CA LYS A 296 -8.55 -0.89 0.66
C LYS A 296 -7.33 -1.29 -0.14
N SER A 297 -6.32 -0.42 -0.11
CA SER A 297 -4.99 -0.68 -0.67
C SER A 297 -4.45 -2.08 -0.34
N LEU A 298 -3.83 -2.72 -1.33
CA LEU A 298 -3.03 -3.90 -1.07
C LEU A 298 -1.83 -3.54 -0.19
N ILE A 299 -1.59 -4.36 0.82
CA ILE A 299 -0.38 -4.34 1.63
C ILE A 299 0.66 -5.29 1.05
N GLY A 300 1.86 -4.80 0.77
CA GLY A 300 3.05 -5.58 0.39
C GLY A 300 4.01 -5.78 1.57
N LEU A 301 4.63 -6.94 1.66
CA LEU A 301 5.73 -7.22 2.58
C LEU A 301 7.05 -6.91 1.87
N VAL A 302 7.85 -6.01 2.43
CA VAL A 302 9.02 -5.45 1.77
C VAL A 302 10.25 -5.64 2.66
N PRO A 303 11.23 -6.48 2.28
CA PRO A 303 12.49 -6.59 3.00
C PRO A 303 13.41 -5.41 2.67
N VAL A 304 14.00 -4.81 3.71
CA VAL A 304 14.94 -3.71 3.61
C VAL A 304 16.20 -4.09 4.36
N ALA A 305 17.33 -3.98 3.68
CA ALA A 305 18.63 -4.27 4.27
C ALA A 305 19.09 -3.08 5.12
N LEU A 306 19.13 -3.24 6.45
CA LEU A 306 19.65 -2.21 7.35
C LEU A 306 21.19 -2.17 7.31
N ALA A 307 21.76 -1.04 7.74
CA ALA A 307 23.21 -0.87 7.84
C ALA A 307 23.85 -1.91 8.79
N LYS A 308 25.09 -2.31 8.53
CA LYS A 308 25.82 -3.33 9.29
C LYS A 308 26.02 -2.85 10.74
N SER A 309 25.58 -3.65 11.72
CA SER A 309 25.98 -3.55 13.12
C SER A 309 26.59 -4.90 13.51
N GLY A 310 27.92 -4.95 13.58
CA GLY A 310 28.68 -6.19 13.79
C GLY A 310 28.84 -7.07 12.54
N SER A 311 29.08 -8.37 12.75
CA SER A 311 29.58 -9.29 11.72
C SER A 311 28.52 -9.86 10.75
N GLY A 312 27.31 -9.29 10.68
CA GLY A 312 26.26 -9.69 9.73
C GLY A 312 25.26 -8.57 9.42
N ARG A 313 24.71 -8.54 8.20
CA ARG A 313 23.71 -7.55 7.77
C ARG A 313 22.33 -7.99 8.28
N LYS A 314 21.60 -7.11 9.00
CA LYS A 314 20.24 -7.39 9.48
C LYS A 314 19.23 -7.03 8.39
N ILE A 315 18.38 -7.97 8.01
CA ILE A 315 17.22 -7.73 7.13
C ILE A 315 16.00 -7.52 8.02
N SER A 316 15.33 -6.39 7.84
CA SER A 316 14.03 -6.11 8.47
C SER A 316 12.94 -6.08 7.41
N PHE A 317 11.73 -6.44 7.79
CA PHE A 317 10.61 -6.48 6.88
C PHE A 317 9.58 -5.42 7.27
N PHE A 318 8.98 -4.79 6.27
CA PHE A 318 8.02 -3.72 6.45
C PHE A 318 6.73 -4.05 5.71
N ARG A 319 5.60 -3.76 6.35
CA ARG A 319 4.28 -3.80 5.68
C ARG A 319 4.04 -2.44 5.05
N ARG A 320 3.83 -2.42 3.75
CA ARG A 320 3.66 -1.20 2.96
C ARG A 320 2.32 -1.16 2.29
N SER A 321 1.62 -0.02 2.35
CA SER A 321 0.55 0.23 1.41
C SER A 321 1.17 0.28 0.01
N LEU A 322 0.58 -0.44 -0.94
CA LEU A 322 0.95 -0.35 -2.35
C LEU A 322 0.17 0.76 -3.06
N HIS A 323 -0.79 1.38 -2.39
CA HIS A 323 -1.68 2.42 -2.91
C HIS A 323 -2.40 1.99 -4.20
N THR A 324 -2.93 0.76 -4.21
CA THR A 324 -3.62 0.19 -5.39
C THR A 324 -4.92 0.89 -5.75
N GLU A 325 -5.46 1.70 -4.84
CA GLU A 325 -6.60 2.59 -5.04
C GLU A 325 -6.27 3.82 -5.91
N ILE A 326 -4.99 4.18 -6.06
CA ILE A 326 -4.55 5.34 -6.84
C ILE A 326 -4.33 4.92 -8.29
N ALA A 327 -5.15 5.46 -9.20
CA ALA A 327 -5.09 5.13 -10.63
C ALA A 327 -3.89 5.77 -11.34
N ASP A 328 -3.60 7.05 -11.07
CA ASP A 328 -2.51 7.78 -11.72
C ASP A 328 -1.13 7.22 -11.27
N PRO A 329 -0.24 6.87 -12.24
CA PRO A 329 1.06 6.30 -11.90
C PRO A 329 1.94 7.22 -11.05
N LEU A 330 2.04 8.51 -11.36
CA LEU A 330 2.94 9.44 -10.67
C LEU A 330 2.41 9.80 -9.28
N GLU A 331 1.09 9.95 -9.13
CA GLU A 331 0.46 10.11 -7.82
C GLU A 331 0.69 8.88 -6.94
N ARG A 332 0.55 7.66 -7.51
CA ARG A 332 0.80 6.41 -6.78
C ARG A 332 2.26 6.29 -6.34
N LEU A 333 3.21 6.64 -7.21
CA LEU A 333 4.63 6.67 -6.86
C LEU A 333 4.92 7.71 -5.78
N THR A 334 4.30 8.88 -5.86
CA THR A 334 4.44 9.94 -4.85
C THR A 334 3.93 9.48 -3.48
N ALA A 335 2.75 8.85 -3.42
CA ALA A 335 2.20 8.31 -2.18
C ALA A 335 3.10 7.23 -1.56
N ILE A 336 3.59 6.28 -2.37
CA ILE A 336 4.53 5.24 -1.92
C ILE A 336 5.83 5.88 -1.38
N SER A 337 6.40 6.85 -2.11
CA SER A 337 7.65 7.53 -1.71
C SER A 337 7.49 8.33 -0.41
N GLN A 338 6.36 9.00 -0.21
CA GLN A 338 6.09 9.77 1.01
C GLN A 338 5.87 8.86 2.23
N GLU A 339 5.16 7.74 2.07
CA GLU A 339 5.10 6.72 3.12
C GLU A 339 6.50 6.16 3.42
N SER A 340 7.35 6.07 2.39
CA SER A 340 8.75 5.67 2.53
C SER A 340 9.62 6.64 3.35
N ALA A 341 9.34 7.93 3.28
CA ALA A 341 10.08 8.97 4.00
C ALA A 341 9.57 9.23 5.44
N SER A 342 8.41 8.70 5.82
CA SER A 342 7.78 8.96 7.12
C SER A 342 8.52 8.33 8.31
N SER A 343 8.57 9.00 9.47
CA SER A 343 9.20 8.47 10.70
C SER A 343 8.52 7.19 11.23
N ASP A 344 7.22 7.02 10.96
CA ASP A 344 6.43 5.82 11.27
C ASP A 344 6.99 4.57 10.56
N TYR A 345 7.66 4.75 9.42
CA TYR A 345 8.30 3.67 8.69
C TYR A 345 9.32 2.92 9.54
N MET A 346 10.27 3.64 10.16
CA MET A 346 11.32 3.02 10.99
C MET A 346 10.75 2.34 12.23
N GLY A 347 9.65 2.87 12.80
CA GLY A 347 8.96 2.31 13.96
C GLY A 347 8.07 1.09 13.66
N SER A 348 7.71 0.87 12.39
CA SER A 348 6.86 -0.24 11.93
C SER A 348 7.63 -1.50 11.51
N ALA A 349 8.95 -1.51 11.69
CA ALA A 349 9.81 -2.62 11.33
C ALA A 349 9.36 -3.91 12.02
N ILE A 350 8.98 -4.91 11.24
CA ILE A 350 8.78 -6.27 11.74
C ILE A 350 10.14 -6.95 11.68
N SER A 351 10.66 -7.34 12.84
CA SER A 351 11.89 -8.10 12.87
C SER A 351 11.70 -9.45 12.17
N ALA A 352 12.75 -9.98 11.55
CA ALA A 352 12.71 -11.33 10.97
C ALA A 352 12.31 -12.40 12.01
N ARG A 353 12.53 -12.13 13.30
CA ARG A 353 12.10 -12.96 14.43
C ARG A 353 10.59 -12.91 14.63
N GLU A 354 9.99 -11.71 14.65
CA GLU A 354 8.55 -11.52 14.80
C GLU A 354 7.76 -12.06 13.60
N LEU A 355 8.22 -11.88 12.35
CA LEU A 355 7.57 -12.52 11.18
C LEU A 355 7.50 -14.04 11.32
N MET A 356 8.56 -14.65 11.85
CA MET A 356 8.60 -16.08 12.06
C MET A 356 7.73 -16.51 13.24
N ASP A 357 7.55 -15.63 14.23
CA ASP A 357 6.67 -15.85 15.36
C ASP A 357 5.18 -15.68 15.01
N ILE A 358 4.83 -14.85 14.02
CA ILE A 358 3.46 -14.68 13.50
C ILE A 358 3.00 -15.89 12.64
N ASN A 359 3.93 -16.55 11.94
CA ASN A 359 3.67 -17.77 11.17
C ASN A 359 3.80 -19.08 11.99
N GLN A 360 3.59 -19.03 13.31
CA GLN A 360 3.75 -20.17 14.23
C GLN A 360 2.66 -21.26 14.14
N TYR A 361 1.71 -21.18 13.21
CA TYR A 361 0.55 -22.08 13.17
C TYR A 361 0.49 -23.03 11.97
N SER A 362 1.64 -23.58 11.54
CA SER A 362 1.64 -24.88 10.86
C SER A 362 2.34 -25.88 11.77
N PRO A 363 1.60 -26.69 12.53
CA PRO A 363 2.21 -27.60 13.49
C PRO A 363 2.90 -28.76 12.76
N SER A 364 3.93 -29.34 13.38
CA SER A 364 4.55 -30.60 12.92
C SER A 364 3.49 -31.68 12.71
N GLU A 365 3.70 -32.66 11.84
CA GLU A 365 2.65 -33.61 11.43
C GLU A 365 1.90 -34.28 12.61
N THR A 366 2.60 -34.54 13.71
CA THR A 366 2.04 -35.05 14.98
C THR A 366 1.18 -34.02 15.72
N LEU A 367 1.63 -32.78 15.82
CA LEU A 367 0.83 -31.67 16.34
C LEU A 367 -0.24 -31.20 15.35
N ALA A 368 -0.14 -31.51 14.06
CA ALA A 368 -1.10 -31.11 13.02
C ALA A 368 -2.37 -31.95 13.10
N LEU A 369 -2.29 -33.20 13.55
CA LEU A 369 -3.46 -34.02 13.85
C LEU A 369 -4.14 -33.55 15.14
N ALA A 370 -3.36 -33.25 16.18
CA ALA A 370 -3.86 -32.68 17.42
C ALA A 370 -4.45 -31.28 17.20
N SER A 371 -3.83 -30.44 16.38
CA SER A 371 -4.32 -29.11 16.03
C SER A 371 -5.47 -29.17 15.04
N ARG A 372 -5.52 -30.10 14.08
CA ARG A 372 -6.71 -30.25 13.20
C ARG A 372 -7.91 -30.71 13.99
N THR A 373 -7.73 -31.53 15.03
CA THR A 373 -8.83 -31.95 15.91
C THR A 373 -9.21 -30.87 16.92
N LEU A 374 -8.25 -30.13 17.48
CA LEU A 374 -8.52 -28.96 18.33
C LEU A 374 -9.14 -27.81 17.51
N SER A 375 -8.57 -27.47 16.36
CA SER A 375 -9.07 -26.48 15.42
C SER A 375 -10.39 -26.92 14.81
N ALA A 376 -10.64 -28.18 14.45
CA ALA A 376 -11.99 -28.57 14.02
C ALA A 376 -13.06 -28.33 15.11
N LYS A 377 -12.67 -28.33 16.40
CA LYS A 377 -13.55 -27.99 17.54
C LYS A 377 -13.54 -26.50 17.93
N LEU A 378 -12.47 -25.74 17.64
CA LEU A 378 -12.28 -24.32 17.98
C LEU A 378 -12.41 -23.35 16.79
N ALA A 379 -12.34 -23.84 15.55
CA ALA A 379 -12.23 -23.09 14.29
C ALA A 379 -13.56 -22.50 13.82
N LYS A 380 -14.61 -22.53 14.64
CA LYS A 380 -15.73 -21.62 14.39
C LYS A 380 -15.34 -20.14 14.56
N ASN A 381 -14.22 -19.81 15.22
CA ASN A 381 -13.87 -18.42 15.56
C ASN A 381 -12.37 -18.02 15.43
N VAL A 382 -11.52 -18.75 14.70
CA VAL A 382 -10.12 -18.31 14.47
C VAL A 382 -10.00 -17.63 13.10
N ASP A 383 -10.12 -16.30 13.08
CA ASP A 383 -9.89 -15.47 11.89
C ASP A 383 -8.38 -15.55 11.51
N PHE A 384 -8.01 -16.40 10.56
CA PHE A 384 -6.68 -16.36 9.95
C PHE A 384 -6.46 -14.99 9.27
N GLN A 385 -5.41 -14.27 9.66
CA GLN A 385 -5.04 -12.97 9.09
C GLN A 385 -3.63 -13.06 8.50
N PRO A 386 -3.47 -12.96 7.17
CA PRO A 386 -2.16 -12.98 6.53
C PRO A 386 -1.38 -11.70 6.84
N LEU A 387 -0.05 -11.79 6.74
CA LEU A 387 0.86 -10.68 7.00
C LEU A 387 0.77 -9.57 5.94
N ALA A 388 0.60 -9.95 4.68
CA ALA A 388 0.52 -9.06 3.51
C ALA A 388 -0.15 -9.84 2.36
N HIS A 389 -0.53 -9.15 1.28
CA HIS A 389 -1.04 -9.81 0.08
C HIS A 389 0.08 -10.45 -0.74
N CYS A 390 1.23 -9.80 -0.83
CA CYS A 390 2.38 -10.27 -1.58
C CYS A 390 3.69 -9.80 -0.94
N CYS A 391 4.80 -10.40 -1.32
CA CYS A 391 6.14 -9.91 -0.98
C CYS A 391 6.79 -9.28 -2.21
N ILE A 392 7.40 -8.11 -2.05
CA ILE A 392 8.14 -7.45 -3.13
C ILE A 392 9.54 -7.15 -2.61
N THR A 393 10.55 -7.78 -3.22
CA THR A 393 11.96 -7.61 -2.83
C THR A 393 12.74 -7.01 -3.98
N ASN A 394 13.54 -5.99 -3.69
CA ASN A 394 14.46 -5.38 -4.65
C ASN A 394 15.89 -5.60 -4.14
N VAL A 395 16.65 -6.39 -4.89
CA VAL A 395 18.04 -6.71 -4.59
C VAL A 395 18.92 -6.00 -5.62
N PRO A 396 19.58 -4.89 -5.24
CA PRO A 396 20.49 -4.21 -6.14
C PRO A 396 21.67 -5.13 -6.45
N GLY A 397 21.91 -5.40 -7.73
CA GLY A 397 23.05 -6.20 -8.19
C GLY A 397 24.15 -5.35 -8.83
N THR A 398 25.25 -6.01 -9.20
CA THR A 398 26.40 -5.36 -9.80
C THR A 398 26.07 -4.73 -11.15
N GLN A 399 26.59 -3.53 -11.39
CA GLN A 399 26.51 -2.85 -12.69
C GLN A 399 27.78 -3.06 -13.53
N LYS A 400 28.77 -3.79 -12.98
CA LYS A 400 29.93 -4.27 -13.73
C LYS A 400 29.58 -5.60 -14.40
N PRO A 401 30.05 -5.87 -15.62
CA PRO A 401 29.87 -7.16 -16.27
C PRO A 401 30.53 -8.26 -15.42
N LEU A 402 29.93 -9.45 -15.49
CA LEU A 402 30.43 -10.65 -14.84
C LEU A 402 30.61 -11.71 -15.92
N PHE A 403 31.57 -12.60 -15.68
CA PHE A 403 31.94 -13.64 -16.61
C PHE A 403 31.98 -14.99 -15.89
N LEU A 404 31.74 -16.06 -16.64
CA LEU A 404 31.94 -17.43 -16.21
C LEU A 404 32.90 -18.08 -17.21
N LYS A 405 34.16 -18.29 -16.81
CA LYS A 405 35.23 -18.80 -17.69
C LYS A 405 35.27 -18.07 -19.04
N GLY A 406 35.22 -16.74 -18.99
CA GLY A 406 35.22 -15.86 -20.17
C GLY A 406 33.86 -15.67 -20.87
N ALA A 407 32.86 -16.52 -20.63
CA ALA A 407 31.50 -16.32 -21.14
C ALA A 407 30.81 -15.17 -20.38
N LYS A 408 30.31 -14.17 -21.10
CA LYS A 408 29.77 -12.95 -20.49
C LYS A 408 28.35 -13.17 -19.99
N MET A 409 28.05 -12.85 -18.74
CA MET A 409 26.67 -12.87 -18.25
C MET A 409 25.86 -11.74 -18.90
N VAL A 410 24.71 -12.09 -19.49
CA VAL A 410 23.82 -11.16 -20.22
C VAL A 410 22.47 -10.96 -19.53
N TYR A 411 22.16 -11.79 -18.53
CA TYR A 411 20.89 -11.77 -17.80
C TYR A 411 21.07 -12.34 -16.39
N ALA A 412 20.44 -11.71 -15.40
CA ALA A 412 20.43 -12.16 -14.01
C ALA A 412 19.09 -11.88 -13.33
N SER A 413 18.44 -12.93 -12.83
CA SER A 413 17.16 -12.84 -12.12
C SER A 413 17.11 -13.90 -11.01
N GLY A 414 16.02 -13.94 -10.23
CA GLY A 414 15.80 -15.04 -9.29
C GLY A 414 14.35 -15.40 -9.02
N LEU A 415 14.22 -16.42 -8.18
CA LEU A 415 13.00 -16.91 -7.55
C LEU A 415 13.22 -16.94 -6.04
N ALA A 416 12.18 -16.54 -5.32
CA ALA A 416 12.14 -16.55 -3.87
C ALA A 416 11.07 -17.53 -3.37
N PRO A 417 11.23 -18.09 -2.17
CA PRO A 417 10.34 -19.12 -1.65
C PRO A 417 8.94 -18.57 -1.39
N LEU A 418 7.94 -19.42 -1.61
CA LEU A 418 6.55 -19.14 -1.28
C LEU A 418 6.21 -19.65 0.13
N SER A 419 5.13 -19.14 0.71
CA SER A 419 4.58 -19.67 1.96
C SER A 419 3.06 -19.52 1.93
N ASP A 420 2.35 -20.37 2.67
CA ASP A 420 0.90 -20.25 2.80
C ASP A 420 0.51 -18.86 3.29
N GLY A 421 -0.54 -18.30 2.69
CA GLY A 421 -0.94 -16.92 2.96
C GLY A 421 -0.11 -15.84 2.26
N LEU A 422 1.00 -16.21 1.62
CA LEU A 422 1.91 -15.34 0.85
C LEU A 422 2.31 -16.04 -0.46
N GLY A 423 1.30 -16.34 -1.27
CA GLY A 423 1.42 -17.11 -2.50
C GLY A 423 1.94 -16.33 -3.71
N LEU A 424 2.27 -15.05 -3.56
CA LEU A 424 2.92 -14.24 -4.57
C LEU A 424 4.15 -13.53 -4.00
N VAL A 425 5.30 -13.79 -4.61
CA VAL A 425 6.56 -13.10 -4.32
C VAL A 425 7.11 -12.52 -5.62
N ILE A 426 7.38 -11.22 -5.64
CA ILE A 426 7.94 -10.50 -6.78
C ILE A 426 9.37 -10.11 -6.42
N THR A 427 10.32 -10.59 -7.21
CA THR A 427 11.74 -10.25 -7.05
C THR A 427 12.14 -9.23 -8.11
N ALA A 428 12.92 -8.23 -7.72
CA ALA A 428 13.52 -7.27 -8.63
C ALA A 428 15.04 -7.34 -8.47
N ASN A 429 15.74 -7.57 -9.58
CA ASN A 429 17.20 -7.71 -9.62
C ASN A 429 17.77 -6.78 -10.66
N SER A 430 18.68 -5.88 -10.27
CA SER A 430 19.40 -5.05 -11.23
C SER A 430 20.73 -5.69 -11.62
N TYR A 431 21.04 -5.70 -12.91
CA TYR A 431 22.31 -6.19 -13.42
C TYR A 431 22.69 -5.45 -14.70
N ASN A 432 23.91 -4.91 -14.74
CA ASN A 432 24.55 -4.34 -15.94
C ASN A 432 23.60 -3.46 -16.80
N GLY A 433 23.00 -2.43 -16.17
CA GLY A 433 22.10 -1.49 -16.85
C GLY A 433 20.67 -1.98 -17.06
N ARG A 434 20.33 -3.21 -16.64
CA ARG A 434 18.98 -3.76 -16.72
C ARG A 434 18.38 -4.02 -15.35
N LEU A 435 17.06 -3.94 -15.25
CA LEU A 435 16.29 -4.33 -14.08
C LEU A 435 15.31 -5.43 -14.47
N HIS A 436 15.39 -6.58 -13.81
CA HIS A 436 14.51 -7.72 -14.04
C HIS A 436 13.47 -7.80 -12.92
N ILE A 437 12.18 -7.73 -13.24
CA ILE A 437 11.07 -7.96 -12.29
C ILE A 437 10.46 -9.33 -12.58
N SER A 438 10.45 -10.18 -11.56
CA SER A 438 10.23 -11.62 -11.71
C SER A 438 9.27 -12.15 -10.65
N PRO A 439 7.96 -12.23 -10.95
CA PRO A 439 6.98 -12.86 -10.08
C PRO A 439 7.15 -14.38 -10.01
N THR A 440 6.99 -14.91 -8.80
CA THR A 440 6.89 -16.35 -8.49
C THR A 440 5.57 -16.60 -7.76
N SER A 441 4.84 -17.63 -8.19
CA SER A 441 3.58 -18.07 -7.54
C SER A 441 3.33 -19.55 -7.80
N CYS A 442 2.14 -20.07 -7.45
CA CYS A 442 1.68 -21.39 -7.87
C CYS A 442 0.59 -21.29 -8.94
N ARG A 443 0.46 -22.33 -9.75
CA ARG A 443 -0.47 -22.37 -10.88
C ARG A 443 -1.94 -22.19 -10.46
N GLU A 444 -2.29 -22.54 -9.24
CA GLU A 444 -3.65 -22.38 -8.69
C GLU A 444 -3.96 -20.93 -8.29
N ILE A 445 -2.95 -20.12 -7.99
CA ILE A 445 -3.08 -18.70 -7.62
C ILE A 445 -2.92 -17.81 -8.87
N LEU A 446 -1.92 -18.10 -9.70
CA LEU A 446 -1.65 -17.44 -10.98
C LEU A 446 -1.61 -18.48 -12.12
N PRO A 447 -2.77 -18.90 -12.67
CA PRO A 447 -2.82 -19.89 -13.75
C PRO A 447 -2.18 -19.40 -15.04
N HIS A 448 -2.35 -18.10 -15.34
CA HIS A 448 -1.81 -17.41 -16.51
C HIS A 448 -0.85 -16.31 -16.05
N ILE A 449 0.38 -16.71 -15.72
CA ILE A 449 1.39 -15.75 -15.25
C ILE A 449 1.80 -14.77 -16.35
N ASP A 450 1.68 -15.19 -17.61
CA ASP A 450 1.86 -14.39 -18.83
C ASP A 450 0.93 -13.18 -18.88
N GLU A 451 -0.34 -13.36 -18.50
CA GLU A 451 -1.31 -12.28 -18.34
C GLU A 451 -0.87 -11.30 -17.23
N PHE A 452 -0.40 -11.82 -16.10
CA PHE A 452 0.05 -10.98 -14.98
C PHE A 452 1.26 -10.12 -15.35
N VAL A 453 2.26 -10.68 -16.03
CA VAL A 453 3.45 -9.93 -16.42
C VAL A 453 3.18 -8.91 -17.53
N GLN A 454 2.16 -9.13 -18.37
CA GLN A 454 1.71 -8.09 -19.30
C GLN A 454 1.22 -6.85 -18.53
N TYR A 455 0.53 -7.02 -17.40
CA TYR A 455 0.16 -5.88 -16.56
C TYR A 455 1.36 -5.15 -15.92
N LEU A 456 2.51 -5.82 -15.74
CA LEU A 456 3.77 -5.16 -15.36
C LEU A 456 4.28 -4.29 -16.50
N ASP A 457 4.31 -4.83 -17.72
CA ASP A 457 4.73 -4.11 -18.93
C ASP A 457 3.83 -2.88 -19.17
N ASP A 458 2.51 -3.05 -19.07
CA ASP A 458 1.53 -1.97 -19.20
C ASP A 458 1.67 -0.92 -18.08
N SER A 459 2.08 -1.35 -16.87
CA SER A 459 2.29 -0.41 -15.76
C SER A 459 3.57 0.39 -15.97
N TYR A 460 4.64 -0.24 -16.43
CA TYR A 460 5.87 0.45 -16.79
C TYR A 460 5.66 1.42 -17.95
N ALA A 461 4.96 1.00 -19.01
CA ALA A 461 4.63 1.87 -20.14
C ALA A 461 3.81 3.09 -19.71
N ALA A 462 2.84 2.92 -18.80
CA ALA A 462 2.07 4.03 -18.25
C ALA A 462 2.96 5.06 -17.52
N PHE A 463 3.99 4.60 -16.81
CA PHE A 463 4.98 5.50 -16.21
C PHE A 463 5.85 6.19 -17.25
N GLN A 464 6.30 5.49 -18.30
CA GLN A 464 7.06 6.12 -19.38
C GLN A 464 6.25 7.21 -20.08
N VAL A 465 4.96 6.98 -20.35
CA VAL A 465 4.06 8.00 -20.90
C VAL A 465 3.87 9.16 -19.93
N ALA A 466 3.65 8.88 -18.64
CA ALA A 466 3.46 9.92 -17.64
C ALA A 466 4.73 10.78 -17.41
N ALA A 467 5.91 10.18 -17.45
CA ALA A 467 7.20 10.85 -17.29
C ALA A 467 7.68 11.56 -18.56
N SER A 468 7.26 11.11 -19.75
CA SER A 468 7.62 11.73 -21.05
C SER A 468 6.68 12.83 -21.50
N ARG A 469 5.53 13.02 -20.84
CA ARG A 469 4.70 14.21 -21.06
C ARG A 469 5.60 15.43 -20.85
N PRO A 470 5.81 16.28 -21.88
CA PRO A 470 6.55 17.51 -21.67
C PRO A 470 5.85 18.21 -20.52
N GLU A 471 6.62 18.57 -19.49
CA GLU A 471 6.16 19.59 -18.56
C GLU A 471 5.50 20.66 -19.44
N LYS A 472 4.21 20.91 -19.23
CA LYS A 472 3.75 22.28 -19.38
C LYS A 472 4.68 23.04 -18.44
N LYS A 473 5.75 23.61 -18.98
CA LYS A 473 6.63 24.57 -18.34
C LYS A 473 5.75 25.78 -18.02
N ILE A 474 4.90 25.63 -17.03
CA ILE A 474 4.66 26.71 -16.08
C ILE A 474 6.01 26.76 -15.37
N LYS A 475 6.88 27.69 -15.78
CA LYS A 475 8.16 27.96 -15.13
C LYS A 475 7.95 27.90 -13.62
N ARG A 476 8.47 26.85 -13.00
CA ARG A 476 8.59 26.72 -11.56
C ARG A 476 9.94 27.35 -11.20
N ASP A 477 9.98 28.67 -11.18
CA ASP A 477 11.00 29.40 -10.43
C ASP A 477 10.65 29.29 -8.94
N TRP A 478 11.07 28.18 -8.32
CA TRP A 478 10.93 27.95 -6.88
C TRP A 478 11.64 29.02 -6.02
N TYR A 479 12.49 29.86 -6.62
CA TYR A 479 13.17 30.97 -5.96
C TYR A 479 12.52 32.36 -6.16
N GLU A 480 11.57 32.53 -7.08
CA GLU A 480 10.74 33.76 -7.17
C GLU A 480 9.40 33.58 -6.46
N VAL A 481 8.90 32.34 -6.34
CA VAL A 481 7.65 32.05 -5.63
C VAL A 481 7.80 32.19 -4.12
N THR A 482 9.00 32.08 -3.53
CA THR A 482 9.19 32.52 -2.15
C THR A 482 9.18 34.04 -2.02
N GLY A 483 9.43 34.79 -3.10
CA GLY A 483 9.26 36.24 -3.16
C GLY A 483 7.80 36.63 -3.31
N ILE A 484 7.04 36.00 -4.21
CA ILE A 484 5.60 36.27 -4.40
C ILE A 484 4.77 35.70 -3.25
N VAL A 485 5.12 34.54 -2.70
CA VAL A 485 4.51 34.03 -1.47
C VAL A 485 4.90 34.93 -0.30
N ARG A 486 6.12 35.48 -0.22
CA ARG A 486 6.43 36.48 0.81
C ARG A 486 5.78 37.83 0.58
N ASP A 487 5.56 38.28 -0.65
CA ASP A 487 4.95 39.57 -0.96
C ASP A 487 3.42 39.49 -0.86
N VAL A 488 2.80 38.34 -1.16
CA VAL A 488 1.38 38.03 -0.91
C VAL A 488 1.13 37.63 0.54
N GLU A 489 2.08 36.97 1.21
CA GLU A 489 2.09 36.79 2.67
C GLU A 489 2.29 38.13 3.36
N ARG A 490 3.08 39.07 2.82
CA ARG A 490 3.33 40.38 3.43
C ARG A 490 2.22 41.39 3.15
N GLU A 491 1.65 41.41 1.94
CA GLU A 491 0.41 42.16 1.63
C GLU A 491 -0.80 41.54 2.35
N GLY A 492 -0.84 40.21 2.45
CA GLY A 492 -1.85 39.45 3.20
C GLY A 492 -1.70 39.56 4.71
N GLU A 493 -0.47 39.64 5.24
CA GLU A 493 -0.16 39.96 6.64
C GLU A 493 -0.44 41.42 6.94
N GLU A 494 -0.19 42.36 6.03
CA GLU A 494 -0.61 43.76 6.17
C GLU A 494 -2.14 43.90 6.16
N LEU A 495 -2.86 43.13 5.31
CA LEU A 495 -4.34 43.11 5.29
C LEU A 495 -4.97 42.36 6.48
N ALA A 496 -4.35 41.26 6.95
CA ALA A 496 -4.81 40.50 8.12
C ALA A 496 -4.44 41.17 9.45
N ASN A 497 -3.25 41.78 9.55
CA ASN A 497 -2.88 42.59 10.71
C ASN A 497 -3.67 43.91 10.77
N ASN A 498 -4.09 44.48 9.63
CA ASN A 498 -5.00 45.63 9.61
C ASN A 498 -6.43 45.29 10.05
N ARG A 499 -6.84 44.00 10.11
CA ARG A 499 -8.19 43.56 10.55
C ARG A 499 -8.24 42.79 11.87
N GLY A 500 -7.13 42.32 12.41
CA GLY A 500 -7.04 41.81 13.79
C GLY A 500 -7.88 40.58 14.15
N GLU A 501 -8.23 39.69 13.20
CA GLU A 501 -9.10 38.53 13.46
C GLU A 501 -8.34 37.19 13.39
N HIS A 502 -8.26 36.46 14.51
CA HIS A 502 -7.80 35.06 14.55
C HIS A 502 -8.85 34.13 13.91
N LEU A 503 -8.45 33.30 12.93
CA LEU A 503 -9.31 32.42 12.11
C LEU A 503 -9.83 31.15 12.81
N GLU A 504 -9.85 31.11 14.15
CA GLU A 504 -10.34 29.95 14.91
C GLU A 504 -11.72 30.22 15.54
N PRO A 505 -12.71 29.30 15.40
CA PRO A 505 -13.97 29.35 16.14
C PRO A 505 -13.71 29.46 17.64
N GLN A 506 -14.40 30.39 18.30
CA GLN A 506 -14.28 30.57 19.75
C GLN A 506 -14.72 29.30 20.49
N LEU A 507 -13.95 28.89 21.50
CA LEU A 507 -14.20 27.68 22.30
C LEU A 507 -15.64 27.62 22.85
N LEU A 508 -16.19 28.77 23.24
CA LEU A 508 -17.56 28.91 23.71
C LEU A 508 -18.58 28.47 22.65
N HIS A 509 -18.39 28.84 21.38
CA HIS A 509 -19.28 28.43 20.30
C HIS A 509 -19.21 26.93 20.03
N THR A 510 -18.02 26.32 20.12
CA THR A 510 -17.85 24.86 20.00
C THR A 510 -18.59 24.11 21.12
N LEU A 511 -18.51 24.59 22.37
CA LEU A 511 -19.27 24.02 23.49
C LEU A 511 -20.78 24.19 23.31
N LEU A 512 -21.22 25.29 22.69
CA LEU A 512 -22.62 25.58 22.45
C LEU A 512 -23.23 24.79 21.27
N GLU A 513 -22.48 24.02 20.47
CA GLU A 513 -23.05 23.12 19.45
C GLU A 513 -24.01 22.07 20.04
N GLY A 514 -23.88 21.76 21.34
CA GLY A 514 -24.85 20.93 22.08
C GLY A 514 -26.28 21.50 22.08
N ARG A 515 -26.47 22.78 21.76
CA ARG A 515 -27.79 23.42 21.63
C ARG A 515 -28.62 22.90 20.46
N VAL A 516 -28.03 22.11 19.54
CA VAL A 516 -28.74 21.46 18.44
C VAL A 516 -29.97 20.67 18.90
N LEU A 517 -29.92 20.08 20.10
CA LEU A 517 -31.07 19.36 20.68
C LEU A 517 -32.24 20.30 21.00
N ALA A 518 -31.95 21.50 21.49
CA ALA A 518 -32.96 22.53 21.73
C ALA A 518 -33.48 23.13 20.42
N GLU A 519 -32.62 23.36 19.43
CA GLU A 519 -33.00 23.84 18.09
C GLU A 519 -33.92 22.83 17.37
N LEU A 520 -33.62 21.52 17.45
CA LEU A 520 -34.48 20.45 16.93
C LEU A 520 -35.81 20.36 17.69
N ALA A 521 -35.79 20.48 19.02
CA ALA A 521 -37.00 20.44 19.84
C ALA A 521 -37.92 21.65 19.60
N ALA A 522 -37.35 22.81 19.27
CA ALA A 522 -38.09 24.02 18.95
C ALA A 522 -38.64 24.04 17.51
N PHE A 523 -38.08 23.23 16.59
CA PHE A 523 -38.48 23.21 15.17
C PHE A 523 -40.00 23.08 14.94
N PRO A 524 -40.76 22.17 15.61
CA PRO A 524 -42.20 22.04 15.40
C PRO A 524 -42.98 23.33 15.68
N LEU A 525 -42.51 24.15 16.62
CA LEU A 525 -43.13 25.45 16.96
C LEU A 525 -43.02 26.46 15.82
N THR A 526 -42.06 26.26 14.92
CA THR A 526 -41.80 27.11 13.76
C THR A 526 -42.49 26.63 12.48
N LEU A 527 -43.21 25.50 12.50
CA LEU A 527 -43.90 24.98 11.32
C LEU A 527 -45.01 25.89 10.75
N PRO A 528 -45.87 26.55 11.56
CA PRO A 528 -46.91 27.45 11.02
C PRO A 528 -46.31 28.61 10.23
N LEU A 529 -45.18 29.09 10.74
CA LEU A 529 -44.36 30.17 10.24
C LEU A 529 -43.72 29.85 8.87
N LEU A 530 -43.41 28.57 8.61
CA LEU A 530 -42.86 28.11 7.33
C LEU A 530 -43.92 27.87 6.24
N ARG A 531 -45.22 27.83 6.57
CA ARG A 531 -46.30 27.52 5.60
C ARG A 531 -46.54 28.61 4.55
N GLY A 532 -46.19 29.86 4.87
CA GLY A 532 -46.36 31.01 3.97
C GLY A 532 -45.19 31.24 3.01
N LEU A 533 -44.14 30.41 3.08
CA LEU A 533 -42.95 30.58 2.25
C LEU A 533 -43.22 30.22 0.77
N PRO A 534 -42.44 30.79 -0.17
CA PRO A 534 -42.57 30.51 -1.60
C PRO A 534 -42.59 29.01 -1.92
N ARG A 535 -43.50 28.62 -2.81
CA ARG A 535 -43.61 27.25 -3.31
C ARG A 535 -42.72 27.05 -4.53
N GLY A 536 -42.22 25.83 -4.65
CA GLY A 536 -41.40 25.38 -5.76
C GLY A 536 -42.19 25.08 -7.03
N ASP A 537 -41.51 25.18 -8.15
CA ASP A 537 -42.00 24.89 -9.50
C ASP A 537 -41.86 23.39 -9.89
N GLY A 538 -41.58 22.50 -8.92
CA GLY A 538 -41.40 21.06 -9.16
C GLY A 538 -40.01 20.62 -9.61
N HIS A 539 -39.04 21.53 -9.80
CA HIS A 539 -37.71 21.14 -10.28
C HIS A 539 -36.96 20.22 -9.28
N PRO A 540 -35.99 19.42 -9.76
CA PRO A 540 -35.22 18.53 -8.91
C PRO A 540 -34.25 19.28 -8.00
N VAL A 541 -34.23 18.90 -6.71
CA VAL A 541 -33.31 19.43 -5.70
C VAL A 541 -32.56 18.28 -5.04
N MET A 542 -31.24 18.26 -5.11
CA MET A 542 -30.42 17.25 -4.41
C MET A 542 -29.82 17.85 -3.14
N VAL A 543 -29.98 17.14 -2.01
CA VAL A 543 -29.45 17.59 -0.71
C VAL A 543 -28.28 16.72 -0.28
N LEU A 544 -27.13 17.35 -0.01
CA LEU A 544 -25.86 16.69 0.34
C LEU A 544 -25.53 16.89 1.83
N PRO A 545 -25.27 15.81 2.59
CA PRO A 545 -24.97 15.90 4.02
C PRO A 545 -23.52 16.36 4.29
N GLY A 546 -23.26 16.84 5.50
CA GLY A 546 -21.93 17.21 5.98
C GLY A 546 -20.99 16.02 6.25
N PHE A 547 -19.78 16.31 6.74
CA PHE A 547 -18.78 15.28 7.03
C PHE A 547 -19.24 14.30 8.12
N SER A 548 -18.93 13.00 7.95
CA SER A 548 -19.36 11.85 8.77
C SER A 548 -20.89 11.64 8.85
N ALA A 549 -21.68 12.50 8.20
CA ALA A 549 -23.13 12.44 8.19
C ALA A 549 -23.67 11.65 6.99
N ASP A 550 -24.94 11.25 7.07
CA ASP A 550 -25.68 10.62 5.99
C ASP A 550 -27.02 11.34 5.77
N ASP A 551 -27.87 10.77 4.91
CA ASP A 551 -29.20 11.31 4.63
C ASP A 551 -30.06 11.54 5.89
N THR A 552 -29.81 10.90 7.03
CA THR A 552 -30.62 11.10 8.24
C THR A 552 -30.52 12.53 8.77
N THR A 553 -29.35 13.15 8.68
CA THR A 553 -29.08 14.50 9.21
C THR A 553 -29.82 15.60 8.46
N THR A 554 -30.02 15.44 7.15
CA THR A 554 -30.72 16.40 6.30
C THR A 554 -32.19 16.04 6.07
N LYS A 555 -32.74 15.10 6.87
CA LYS A 555 -34.14 14.62 6.74
C LYS A 555 -35.17 15.73 6.89
N VAL A 556 -34.97 16.66 7.84
CA VAL A 556 -35.89 17.78 8.09
C VAL A 556 -35.91 18.73 6.88
N LEU A 557 -34.74 19.13 6.39
CA LEU A 557 -34.60 19.95 5.19
C LEU A 557 -35.30 19.31 3.99
N ARG A 558 -35.04 18.03 3.72
CA ARG A 558 -35.67 17.33 2.59
C ARG A 558 -37.18 17.23 2.73
N TYR A 559 -37.69 16.99 3.95
CA TYR A 559 -39.12 16.95 4.22
C TYR A 559 -39.77 18.31 3.95
N PHE A 560 -39.15 19.40 4.42
CA PHE A 560 -39.60 20.76 4.17
C PHE A 560 -39.65 21.07 2.66
N LEU A 561 -38.56 20.83 1.94
CA LEU A 561 -38.49 21.08 0.49
C LEU A 561 -39.54 20.27 -0.30
N LYS A 562 -39.80 19.02 0.11
CA LYS A 562 -40.85 18.20 -0.51
C LYS A 562 -42.24 18.78 -0.27
N LYS A 563 -42.49 19.35 0.93
CA LYS A 563 -43.75 20.05 1.24
C LYS A 563 -43.91 21.37 0.49
N GLN A 564 -42.81 22.04 0.17
CA GLN A 564 -42.80 23.24 -0.68
C GLN A 564 -43.01 22.94 -2.17
N GLY A 565 -43.04 21.68 -2.59
CA GLY A 565 -43.37 21.28 -3.96
C GLY A 565 -42.17 20.95 -4.84
N TYR A 566 -40.96 20.79 -4.29
CA TYR A 566 -39.78 20.38 -5.06
C TYR A 566 -39.67 18.86 -5.22
N SER A 567 -39.04 18.41 -6.31
CA SER A 567 -38.66 17.00 -6.51
C SER A 567 -37.35 16.70 -5.78
N VAL A 568 -37.45 16.43 -4.48
CA VAL A 568 -36.28 16.28 -3.62
C VAL A 568 -35.62 14.91 -3.74
N GLN A 569 -34.31 14.90 -4.00
CA GLN A 569 -33.47 13.72 -4.05
C GLN A 569 -32.50 13.69 -2.87
N THR A 570 -32.29 12.48 -2.36
CA THR A 570 -31.19 12.20 -1.43
C THR A 570 -29.86 12.21 -2.17
N TRP A 571 -28.76 12.44 -1.43
CA TRP A 571 -27.43 12.26 -2.00
C TRP A 571 -27.23 10.80 -2.44
N GLY A 572 -27.81 9.84 -1.70
CA GLY A 572 -27.94 8.44 -2.14
C GLY A 572 -26.66 7.61 -2.01
N PHE A 573 -25.70 8.09 -1.23
CA PHE A 573 -24.52 7.35 -0.81
C PHE A 573 -24.59 7.09 0.71
N ARG A 574 -23.64 6.35 1.31
CA ARG A 574 -23.71 5.94 2.74
C ARG A 574 -23.44 7.10 3.72
N ARG A 575 -22.27 7.16 4.36
CA ARG A 575 -21.82 8.34 5.14
C ARG A 575 -20.86 9.17 4.28
N ASN A 576 -20.94 10.49 4.37
CA ASN A 576 -20.05 11.41 3.66
C ASN A 576 -18.71 11.50 4.40
N THR A 577 -17.70 10.78 3.92
CA THR A 577 -16.36 10.77 4.52
C THR A 577 -15.41 11.79 3.91
N GLY A 578 -15.81 12.55 2.88
CA GLY A 578 -15.05 13.65 2.26
C GLY A 578 -13.71 13.40 1.60
N LEU A 579 -13.02 12.34 2.00
CA LEU A 579 -11.61 12.10 1.69
C LEU A 579 -11.38 10.76 0.97
N ALA A 580 -12.45 10.05 0.60
CA ALA A 580 -12.36 8.74 -0.03
C ALA A 580 -12.84 8.78 -1.49
N GLY A 581 -11.89 8.64 -2.42
CA GLY A 581 -12.15 8.32 -3.82
C GLY A 581 -12.78 9.45 -4.65
N ASN A 582 -13.46 9.05 -5.73
CA ASN A 582 -14.08 9.89 -6.75
C ASN A 582 -15.53 10.30 -6.39
N ILE A 583 -15.77 10.73 -5.15
CA ILE A 583 -17.14 10.96 -4.66
C ILE A 583 -17.81 12.13 -5.41
N GLU A 584 -17.07 13.18 -5.73
CA GLU A 584 -17.57 14.30 -6.52
C GLU A 584 -17.96 13.88 -7.94
N GLU A 585 -17.15 13.06 -8.62
CA GLU A 585 -17.48 12.53 -9.95
C GLU A 585 -18.73 11.64 -9.90
N ARG A 586 -18.90 10.85 -8.83
CA ARG A 586 -20.09 10.01 -8.63
C ARG A 586 -21.33 10.84 -8.37
N VAL A 587 -21.22 11.93 -7.60
CA VAL A 587 -22.31 12.88 -7.40
C VAL A 587 -22.62 13.60 -8.72
N ALA A 588 -21.61 14.03 -9.47
CA ALA A 588 -21.76 14.66 -10.79
C ALA A 588 -22.53 13.74 -11.75
N GLU A 589 -22.17 12.46 -11.83
CA GLU A 589 -22.87 11.48 -12.66
C GLU A 589 -24.33 11.29 -12.23
N ARG A 590 -24.61 11.33 -10.92
CA ARG A 590 -25.99 11.25 -10.41
C ARG A 590 -26.78 12.51 -10.74
N VAL A 591 -26.18 13.69 -10.64
CA VAL A 591 -26.78 14.97 -11.03
C VAL A 591 -27.09 14.99 -12.52
N LYS A 592 -26.16 14.54 -13.36
CA LYS A 592 -26.33 14.40 -14.80
C LYS A 592 -27.51 13.49 -15.15
N LYS A 593 -27.58 12.30 -14.53
CA LYS A 593 -28.70 11.36 -14.72
C LYS A 593 -30.03 11.95 -14.25
N LEU A 594 -30.02 12.69 -13.14
CA LEU A 594 -31.22 13.32 -12.60
C LEU A 594 -31.72 14.42 -13.56
N ALA A 595 -30.84 15.29 -14.03
CA ALA A 595 -31.17 16.35 -14.99
C ALA A 595 -31.73 15.78 -16.31
N GLN A 596 -31.12 14.70 -16.81
CA GLN A 596 -31.60 13.99 -18.01
C GLN A 596 -32.99 13.38 -17.81
N ARG A 597 -33.24 12.77 -16.65
CA ARG A 597 -34.53 12.12 -16.36
C ARG A 597 -35.66 13.11 -16.10
N SER A 598 -35.36 14.23 -15.44
CA SER A 598 -36.34 15.28 -15.17
C SER A 598 -36.58 16.18 -16.39
N GLY A 599 -35.63 16.23 -17.33
CA GLY A 599 -35.59 17.23 -18.40
C GLY A 599 -35.35 18.66 -17.88
N ARG A 600 -34.86 18.82 -16.65
CA ARG A 600 -34.70 20.10 -15.95
C ARG A 600 -33.41 20.13 -15.16
N LYS A 601 -32.75 21.30 -15.07
CA LYS A 601 -31.57 21.50 -14.22
C LYS A 601 -31.85 21.22 -12.74
N VAL A 602 -30.82 20.77 -12.02
CA VAL A 602 -30.88 20.35 -10.62
C VAL A 602 -30.32 21.44 -9.71
N SER A 603 -31.05 21.83 -8.66
CA SER A 603 -30.49 22.68 -7.61
C SER A 603 -29.78 21.83 -6.56
N LEU A 604 -28.59 22.25 -6.13
CA LEU A 604 -27.79 21.54 -5.13
C LEU A 604 -27.82 22.29 -3.80
N VAL A 605 -28.19 21.61 -2.71
CA VAL A 605 -28.16 22.16 -1.36
C VAL A 605 -27.20 21.33 -0.51
N GLY A 606 -26.03 21.88 -0.20
CA GLY A 606 -24.97 21.18 0.51
C GLY A 606 -24.72 21.74 1.89
N HIS A 607 -24.72 20.89 2.91
CA HIS A 607 -24.34 21.25 4.27
C HIS A 607 -22.87 20.93 4.52
N SER A 608 -22.13 21.86 5.12
CA SER A 608 -20.73 21.66 5.50
C SER A 608 -19.90 21.19 4.29
N LEU A 609 -19.14 20.11 4.41
CA LEU A 609 -18.41 19.47 3.32
C LEU A 609 -19.28 19.15 2.07
N GLY A 610 -20.57 18.84 2.24
CA GLY A 610 -21.50 18.63 1.13
C GLY A 610 -21.66 19.85 0.23
N GLY A 611 -21.44 21.07 0.77
CA GLY A 611 -21.41 22.30 -0.02
C GLY A 611 -20.18 22.40 -0.94
N LEU A 612 -19.00 21.97 -0.48
CA LEU A 612 -17.80 21.93 -1.32
C LEU A 612 -17.96 20.95 -2.49
N ILE A 613 -18.55 19.78 -2.23
CA ILE A 613 -18.91 18.81 -3.27
C ILE A 613 -19.93 19.43 -4.24
N SER A 614 -20.89 20.21 -3.75
CA SER A 614 -21.89 20.88 -4.60
C SER A 614 -21.24 21.91 -5.53
N ARG A 615 -20.27 22.69 -5.01
CA ARG A 615 -19.48 23.65 -5.80
C ARG A 615 -18.67 22.93 -6.87
N TYR A 616 -18.00 21.83 -6.51
CA TYR A 616 -17.25 21.01 -7.46
C TYR A 616 -18.12 20.55 -8.63
N VAL A 617 -19.28 19.97 -8.33
CA VAL A 617 -20.19 19.44 -9.35
C VAL A 617 -20.75 20.56 -10.24
N ALA A 618 -20.98 21.74 -9.67
CA ALA A 618 -21.45 22.91 -10.42
C ALA A 618 -20.39 23.46 -11.40
N HIS A 619 -19.10 23.36 -11.07
CA HIS A 619 -18.02 23.67 -12.01
C HIS A 619 -17.97 22.71 -13.19
N ASP A 620 -18.12 21.42 -12.94
CA ASP A 620 -18.01 20.41 -13.99
C ASP A 620 -19.29 20.28 -14.85
N LEU A 621 -20.46 20.63 -14.29
CA LEU A 621 -21.77 20.47 -14.95
C LEU A 621 -22.67 21.73 -14.86
N PRO A 622 -22.21 22.92 -15.32
CA PRO A 622 -23.02 24.15 -15.25
C PRO A 622 -24.33 24.07 -16.07
N ASP A 623 -24.36 23.22 -17.09
CA ASP A 623 -25.56 22.99 -17.90
C ASP A 623 -26.59 22.09 -17.21
N CYS A 624 -26.17 21.28 -16.24
CA CYS A 624 -27.06 20.40 -15.49
C CYS A 624 -27.46 20.98 -14.12
N VAL A 625 -26.72 21.96 -13.61
CA VAL A 625 -26.94 22.56 -12.29
C VAL A 625 -27.66 23.91 -12.43
N ARG A 626 -28.77 24.08 -11.70
CA ARG A 626 -29.58 25.31 -11.71
C ARG A 626 -28.99 26.38 -10.80
N GLN A 627 -28.59 25.99 -9.60
CA GLN A 627 -27.97 26.84 -8.58
C GLN A 627 -27.37 25.98 -7.47
N VAL A 628 -26.48 26.58 -6.68
CA VAL A 628 -25.87 25.98 -5.49
C VAL A 628 -26.24 26.79 -4.26
N ILE A 629 -26.68 26.12 -3.20
CA ILE A 629 -26.87 26.72 -1.88
C ILE A 629 -25.98 25.97 -0.90
N THR A 630 -25.01 26.66 -0.31
CA THR A 630 -24.13 26.10 0.71
C THR A 630 -24.58 26.52 2.10
N VAL A 631 -24.48 25.62 3.08
CA VAL A 631 -24.95 25.84 4.45
C VAL A 631 -23.82 25.49 5.42
N GLY A 632 -23.19 26.49 6.03
CA GLY A 632 -22.05 26.31 6.93
C GLY A 632 -20.84 25.66 6.25
N SER A 633 -20.65 25.87 4.94
CA SER A 633 -19.58 25.24 4.16
C SER A 633 -18.35 26.14 4.09
N PRO A 634 -17.12 25.65 4.29
CA PRO A 634 -15.90 26.49 4.27
C PRO A 634 -15.49 26.87 2.83
N ASN A 635 -16.27 27.75 2.21
CA ASN A 635 -16.16 28.18 0.82
C ASN A 635 -14.91 29.03 0.51
N GLY A 636 -14.50 29.90 1.44
CA GLY A 636 -13.48 30.92 1.20
C GLY A 636 -12.04 30.41 1.14
N LEU A 637 -11.22 31.05 0.29
CA LEU A 637 -9.77 30.87 0.21
C LEU A 637 -9.10 31.51 1.42
N ASP A 638 -8.27 30.76 2.14
CA ASP A 638 -7.32 31.27 3.11
C ASP A 638 -5.91 31.20 2.52
N PRO A 639 -5.10 32.27 2.59
CA PRO A 639 -3.70 32.28 2.12
C PRO A 639 -2.83 31.16 2.73
N LYS A 640 -3.21 30.56 3.86
CA LYS A 640 -2.51 29.41 4.48
C LYS A 640 -3.04 28.03 4.07
N GLY A 641 -4.09 27.93 3.26
CA GLY A 641 -4.74 26.65 2.94
C GLY A 641 -5.36 25.93 4.17
N SER A 642 -5.65 26.68 5.23
CA SER A 642 -5.95 26.13 6.56
C SER A 642 -7.44 25.89 6.82
N ASN A 643 -8.37 26.48 6.06
CA ASN A 643 -9.81 26.39 6.35
C ASN A 643 -10.39 24.96 6.29
N VAL A 644 -10.21 24.28 5.15
CA VAL A 644 -10.67 22.88 4.96
C VAL A 644 -9.87 21.94 5.84
N SER A 645 -8.56 22.17 5.93
CA SER A 645 -7.62 21.32 6.65
C SER A 645 -7.85 21.37 8.17
N ASN A 646 -8.12 22.55 8.74
CA ASN A 646 -8.47 22.74 10.15
C ASN A 646 -9.87 22.19 10.45
N PHE A 647 -10.84 22.40 9.55
CA PHE A 647 -12.18 21.81 9.67
C PHE A 647 -12.10 20.27 9.70
N LEU A 648 -11.35 19.65 8.77
CA LEU A 648 -11.13 18.21 8.76
C LEU A 648 -10.39 17.76 10.02
N ALA A 649 -9.31 18.44 10.42
CA ALA A 649 -8.57 18.12 11.63
C ALA A 649 -9.46 18.10 12.89
N ARG A 650 -10.35 19.09 13.04
CA ARG A 650 -11.32 19.17 14.14
C ARG A 650 -12.41 18.09 14.04
N SER A 651 -12.92 17.82 12.83
CA SER A 651 -13.98 16.83 12.60
C SER A 651 -13.55 15.39 12.90
N TYR A 652 -12.25 15.10 12.83
CA TYR A 652 -11.67 13.81 13.18
C TYR A 652 -11.19 13.71 14.66
N GLY A 653 -11.30 14.79 15.45
CA GLY A 653 -11.00 14.76 16.89
C GLY A 653 -9.55 14.42 17.26
N ALA A 654 -8.58 14.86 16.46
CA ALA A 654 -7.18 14.47 16.66
C ALA A 654 -6.40 15.37 17.62
N ALA A 655 -5.54 14.74 18.43
CA ALA A 655 -4.57 15.39 19.31
C ALA A 655 -3.42 16.10 18.57
N ASN A 656 -3.35 16.01 17.23
CA ASN A 656 -2.34 16.67 16.40
C ASN A 656 -2.95 17.11 15.04
N PRO A 657 -3.39 18.37 14.90
CA PRO A 657 -4.00 18.90 13.68
C PRO A 657 -3.08 18.85 12.45
N GLU A 658 -1.78 19.11 12.62
CA GLU A 658 -0.82 19.24 11.51
C GLU A 658 -0.64 17.97 10.67
N ILE A 659 -0.67 16.79 11.30
CA ILE A 659 -0.50 15.50 10.60
C ILE A 659 -1.69 15.23 9.68
N MET A 660 -2.88 15.63 10.10
CA MET A 660 -4.11 15.42 9.34
C MET A 660 -4.36 16.52 8.31
N ILE A 661 -3.94 17.75 8.58
CA ILE A 661 -3.85 18.83 7.57
C ILE A 661 -2.97 18.36 6.41
N ARG A 662 -1.81 17.74 6.71
CA ARG A 662 -0.96 17.12 5.69
C ARG A 662 -1.65 15.95 4.99
N GLY A 663 -2.32 15.05 5.72
CA GLY A 663 -3.10 13.93 5.16
C GLY A 663 -4.27 14.35 4.24
N ALA A 664 -4.97 15.42 4.58
CA ALA A 664 -6.03 15.99 3.76
C ALA A 664 -5.44 16.66 2.51
N ASN A 665 -4.39 17.46 2.67
CA ASN A 665 -3.68 18.10 1.56
C ASN A 665 -3.07 17.08 0.56
N LEU A 666 -2.68 15.90 1.04
CA LEU A 666 -2.16 14.80 0.23
C LEU A 666 -3.19 14.19 -0.75
N HIS A 667 -4.50 14.39 -0.50
CA HIS A 667 -5.60 13.94 -1.39
C HIS A 667 -6.28 15.09 -2.14
N MET A 668 -5.80 16.32 -1.97
CA MET A 668 -6.35 17.52 -2.56
C MET A 668 -5.46 18.01 -3.69
N THR A 669 -5.82 17.70 -4.94
CA THR A 669 -5.16 18.28 -6.11
C THR A 669 -5.49 19.77 -6.21
N LYS A 670 -4.59 20.58 -6.79
CA LYS A 670 -4.83 22.01 -7.04
C LYS A 670 -6.16 22.25 -7.78
N ALA A 671 -6.46 21.45 -8.80
CA ALA A 671 -7.72 21.53 -9.54
C ALA A 671 -8.96 21.23 -8.69
N ARG A 672 -8.86 20.29 -7.74
CA ARG A 672 -9.97 19.96 -6.82
C ARG A 672 -10.19 21.09 -5.81
N LEU A 673 -9.13 21.68 -5.27
CA LEU A 673 -9.20 22.86 -4.40
C LEU A 673 -9.75 24.08 -5.12
N GLU A 674 -9.31 24.33 -6.36
CA GLU A 674 -9.82 25.40 -7.21
C GLU A 674 -11.33 25.22 -7.44
N ARG A 675 -11.81 24.00 -7.75
CA ARG A 675 -13.25 23.73 -7.88
C ARG A 675 -14.03 23.84 -6.57
N TRP A 676 -13.40 23.59 -5.42
CA TRP A 676 -14.05 23.75 -4.12
C TRP A 676 -14.18 25.22 -3.73
N HIS A 677 -13.17 26.04 -4.05
CA HIS A 677 -13.08 27.40 -3.54
C HIS A 677 -13.47 28.48 -4.55
N ASN A 678 -13.22 28.28 -5.84
CA ASN A 678 -13.67 29.24 -6.85
C ASN A 678 -15.19 29.19 -6.94
N SER A 679 -15.83 30.36 -7.08
CA SER A 679 -17.26 30.45 -7.28
C SER A 679 -17.64 29.80 -8.61
N PRO A 680 -18.62 28.88 -8.65
CA PRO A 680 -19.05 28.28 -9.90
C PRO A 680 -19.83 29.29 -10.75
N MET A 681 -19.85 29.08 -12.07
CA MET A 681 -20.55 29.94 -13.04
C MET A 681 -22.10 29.86 -12.98
N VAL A 682 -22.65 29.29 -11.91
CA VAL A 682 -24.08 29.18 -11.65
C VAL A 682 -24.43 30.00 -10.41
N PRO A 683 -25.69 30.44 -10.25
CA PRO A 683 -26.10 31.15 -9.05
C PRO A 683 -25.71 30.43 -7.75
N LEU A 684 -25.12 31.17 -6.82
CA LEU A 684 -24.59 30.64 -5.57
C LEU A 684 -25.12 31.44 -4.37
N THR A 685 -25.58 30.76 -3.33
CA THR A 685 -25.90 31.38 -2.04
C THR A 685 -25.17 30.66 -0.92
N SER A 686 -24.40 31.41 -0.15
CA SER A 686 -23.61 30.90 0.98
C SER A 686 -24.26 31.31 2.30
N ILE A 687 -24.87 30.34 2.98
CA ILE A 687 -25.51 30.56 4.28
C ILE A 687 -24.49 30.27 5.38
N TYR A 688 -24.28 31.22 6.29
CA TYR A 688 -23.31 31.11 7.37
C TYR A 688 -23.88 31.60 8.71
N SER A 689 -23.27 31.18 9.83
CA SER A 689 -23.59 31.73 11.15
C SER A 689 -22.33 32.22 11.84
N ARG A 690 -22.40 33.39 12.50
CA ARG A 690 -21.31 33.90 13.35
C ARG A 690 -21.08 33.05 14.60
N THR A 691 -22.09 32.28 14.99
CA THR A 691 -22.06 31.40 16.17
C THR A 691 -21.82 29.94 15.82
N ASP A 692 -21.32 29.68 14.61
CA ASP A 692 -20.91 28.34 14.15
C ASP A 692 -19.70 27.89 14.98
N GLY A 693 -19.89 26.78 15.72
CA GLY A 693 -18.86 26.24 16.61
C GLY A 693 -17.91 25.25 15.93
N ILE A 694 -18.13 24.92 14.65
CA ILE A 694 -17.38 23.90 13.92
C ILE A 694 -16.54 24.52 12.80
N VAL A 695 -17.13 25.38 11.98
CA VAL A 695 -16.47 26.10 10.87
C VAL A 695 -16.48 27.59 11.17
N HIS A 696 -15.32 28.26 11.06
CA HIS A 696 -15.28 29.71 11.29
C HIS A 696 -16.13 30.42 10.24
N TRP A 697 -16.97 31.36 10.69
CA TRP A 697 -17.98 32.01 9.85
C TRP A 697 -17.38 32.73 8.64
N SER A 698 -16.18 33.31 8.78
CA SER A 698 -15.49 34.00 7.69
C SER A 698 -15.03 33.03 6.59
N SER A 699 -14.68 31.80 6.96
CA SER A 699 -14.35 30.74 6.00
C SER A 699 -15.57 30.30 5.20
N CYS A 700 -16.80 30.56 5.68
CA CYS A 700 -18.02 30.22 4.97
C CYS A 700 -18.42 31.23 3.88
N LEU A 701 -17.75 32.38 3.85
CA LEU A 701 -18.04 33.42 2.89
C LEU A 701 -17.51 33.04 1.50
N ASP A 702 -18.32 33.31 0.48
CA ASP A 702 -17.86 33.36 -0.89
C ASP A 702 -17.22 34.72 -1.17
N PRO A 703 -16.09 34.80 -1.90
CA PRO A 703 -15.49 36.07 -2.30
C PRO A 703 -16.49 36.89 -3.14
N GLU A 704 -16.61 38.20 -2.85
CA GLU A 704 -17.69 39.08 -3.33
C GLU A 704 -17.60 39.48 -4.82
N ASP A 705 -16.71 38.86 -5.60
CA ASP A 705 -16.39 39.27 -6.98
C ASP A 705 -17.27 38.60 -8.06
N HIS A 706 -18.28 37.81 -7.69
CA HIS A 706 -19.13 37.09 -8.64
C HIS A 706 -20.55 37.67 -8.71
N GLU A 707 -20.98 38.08 -9.91
CA GLU A 707 -22.26 38.76 -10.18
C GLU A 707 -23.50 37.98 -9.67
N PHE A 708 -23.38 36.65 -9.54
CA PHE A 708 -24.46 35.74 -9.13
C PHE A 708 -24.22 35.05 -7.78
N SER A 709 -23.35 35.59 -6.91
CA SER A 709 -23.11 35.05 -5.56
C SER A 709 -23.64 35.97 -4.45
N GLN A 710 -24.05 35.39 -3.32
CA GLN A 710 -24.41 36.15 -2.12
C GLN A 710 -24.14 35.36 -0.83
N ASN A 711 -23.63 36.05 0.18
CA ASN A 711 -23.51 35.55 1.55
C ASN A 711 -24.72 35.97 2.40
N VAL A 712 -25.35 35.03 3.09
CA VAL A 712 -26.54 35.27 3.94
C VAL A 712 -26.31 34.74 5.35
N ARG A 713 -26.50 35.61 6.34
CA ARG A 713 -26.30 35.28 7.75
C ARG A 713 -27.56 34.68 8.39
N VAL A 714 -27.37 33.67 9.22
CA VAL A 714 -28.40 33.09 10.10
C VAL A 714 -27.89 32.88 11.53
N PRO A 715 -28.72 33.05 12.58
CA PRO A 715 -28.33 32.76 13.96
C PRO A 715 -28.59 31.28 14.27
N SER A 716 -27.60 30.38 14.07
CA SER A 716 -27.79 28.93 14.27
C SER A 716 -26.48 28.24 14.63
N SER A 717 -26.54 27.10 15.33
CA SER A 717 -25.40 26.17 15.42
C SER A 717 -25.08 25.55 14.05
N HIS A 718 -23.87 25.00 13.89
CA HIS A 718 -23.45 24.35 12.64
C HIS A 718 -24.38 23.20 12.26
N ILE A 719 -24.68 22.31 13.22
CA ILE A 719 -25.55 21.15 13.02
C ILE A 719 -27.03 21.59 12.96
N GLY A 720 -27.38 22.64 13.71
CA GLY A 720 -28.67 23.33 13.71
C GLY A 720 -29.11 23.86 12.35
N MET A 721 -28.13 24.34 11.58
CA MET A 721 -28.38 25.19 10.41
C MET A 721 -29.28 24.52 9.38
N VAL A 722 -29.21 23.20 9.21
CA VAL A 722 -30.01 22.43 8.23
C VAL A 722 -31.50 22.35 8.57
N HIS A 723 -31.92 22.70 9.78
CA HIS A 723 -33.33 22.73 10.18
C HIS A 723 -33.75 24.06 10.81
N HIS A 724 -32.83 25.03 10.90
CA HIS A 724 -33.14 26.35 11.43
C HIS A 724 -34.14 27.08 10.50
N PRO A 725 -35.23 27.67 11.04
CA PRO A 725 -36.31 28.25 10.23
C PRO A 725 -35.83 29.38 9.31
N MET A 726 -34.85 30.18 9.73
CA MET A 726 -34.29 31.23 8.87
C MET A 726 -33.47 30.65 7.72
N THR A 727 -32.72 29.56 7.93
CA THR A 727 -32.03 28.86 6.84
C THR A 727 -33.05 28.32 5.84
N LEU A 728 -34.13 27.70 6.33
CA LEU A 728 -35.20 27.16 5.48
C LEU A 728 -35.91 28.26 4.69
N TRP A 729 -36.09 29.45 5.27
CA TRP A 729 -36.59 30.62 4.56
C TRP A 729 -35.66 31.00 3.41
N VAL A 730 -34.38 31.22 3.68
CA VAL A 730 -33.40 31.59 2.65
C VAL A 730 -33.38 30.56 1.53
N ILE A 731 -33.35 29.26 1.88
CA ILE A 731 -33.38 28.18 0.88
C ILE A 731 -34.67 28.23 0.06
N ALA A 732 -35.84 28.39 0.68
CA ALA A 732 -37.11 28.43 -0.03
C ALA A 732 -37.21 29.63 -0.99
N ASP A 733 -36.71 30.79 -0.57
CA ASP A 733 -36.66 32.00 -1.39
C ASP A 733 -35.74 31.84 -2.60
N ARG A 734 -34.51 31.32 -2.40
CA ARG A 734 -33.56 31.04 -3.48
C ARG A 734 -34.08 30.03 -4.49
N LEU A 735 -34.64 28.93 -4.01
CA LEU A 735 -35.14 27.86 -4.87
C LEU A 735 -36.38 28.28 -5.68
N ALA A 736 -37.14 29.29 -5.23
CA ALA A 736 -38.34 29.75 -5.90
C ALA A 736 -38.06 30.68 -7.10
N GLN A 737 -36.82 31.16 -7.27
CA GLN A 737 -36.47 32.03 -8.40
C GLN A 737 -36.53 31.28 -9.72
N PRO A 738 -37.10 31.87 -10.80
CA PRO A 738 -37.13 31.25 -12.13
C PRO A 738 -35.72 30.89 -12.64
N GLU A 739 -35.62 29.82 -13.43
CA GLU A 739 -34.34 29.43 -14.02
C GLU A 739 -33.82 30.52 -14.97
N GLY A 740 -32.56 30.93 -14.80
CA GLY A 740 -31.96 32.03 -15.55
C GLY A 740 -32.24 33.43 -14.98
N GLU A 741 -33.12 33.56 -13.99
CA GLU A 741 -33.33 34.80 -13.24
C GLU A 741 -32.71 34.68 -11.86
N TRP A 742 -31.65 35.44 -11.59
CA TRP A 742 -31.08 35.55 -10.25
C TRP A 742 -31.32 36.93 -9.64
N ARG A 743 -31.75 36.95 -8.39
CA ARG A 743 -31.89 38.16 -7.58
C ARG A 743 -31.33 37.90 -6.18
N ALA A 744 -30.53 38.82 -5.70
CA ALA A 744 -30.02 38.78 -4.33
C ALA A 744 -31.17 38.74 -3.31
N PHE A 745 -30.97 38.00 -2.22
CA PHE A 745 -31.83 38.02 -1.04
C PHE A 745 -31.91 39.42 -0.47
N ARG A 746 -33.15 39.85 -0.23
CA ARG A 746 -33.44 41.04 0.53
C ARG A 746 -34.07 40.62 1.84
N GLU A 747 -33.50 41.05 2.94
CA GLU A 747 -34.07 40.86 4.26
C GLU A 747 -35.41 41.60 4.33
N GLN A 748 -36.51 40.85 4.29
CA GLN A 748 -37.84 41.42 4.46
C GLN A 748 -38.04 41.85 5.93
N SER A 749 -38.94 42.81 6.19
CA SER A 749 -39.24 43.28 7.56
C SER A 749 -39.62 42.17 8.54
N LEU A 750 -40.26 41.11 8.05
CA LEU A 750 -40.56 39.91 8.84
C LEU A 750 -39.30 39.09 9.12
N TYR A 751 -38.39 38.92 8.16
CA TYR A 751 -37.13 38.18 8.36
C TYR A 751 -36.26 38.86 9.43
N SER A 752 -36.16 40.20 9.41
CA SER A 752 -35.40 40.96 10.41
C SER A 752 -36.05 40.96 11.80
N LEU A 753 -37.39 40.96 11.87
CA LEU A 753 -38.11 40.77 13.13
C LEU A 753 -37.81 39.40 13.76
N TRP A 754 -37.74 38.36 12.93
CA TRP A 754 -37.49 36.99 13.40
C TRP A 754 -36.04 36.78 13.78
N GLN A 755 -35.12 37.42 13.06
CA GLN A 755 -33.71 37.47 13.42
C GLN A 755 -33.51 38.06 14.82
N LYS A 756 -34.35 39.01 15.25
CA LYS A 756 -34.32 39.55 16.61
C LYS A 756 -34.94 38.60 17.64
N LEU A 757 -36.04 37.91 17.29
CA LEU A 757 -36.77 37.03 18.21
C LEU A 757 -36.07 35.68 18.47
N LEU A 758 -35.39 35.13 17.45
CA LEU A 758 -34.74 33.81 17.52
C LEU A 758 -33.27 33.87 17.92
N ASN A 759 -32.79 35.04 18.37
CA ASN A 759 -31.39 35.29 18.69
C ASN A 759 -31.17 35.64 20.17
N PRO A 760 -31.40 34.70 21.12
CA PRO A 760 -31.21 34.97 22.54
C PRO A 760 -29.72 35.04 22.95
N LEU A 761 -28.78 34.59 22.11
CA LEU A 761 -27.36 34.46 22.47
C LEU A 761 -26.45 35.60 21.99
N GLU A 762 -26.72 36.24 20.84
CA GLU A 762 -25.93 37.42 20.42
C GLU A 762 -26.34 38.72 21.13
N LEU A 763 -27.40 38.70 21.95
CA LEU A 763 -27.71 39.81 22.86
C LEU A 763 -26.91 39.74 24.17
N LEU A 764 -26.22 38.61 24.42
CA LEU A 764 -25.44 38.33 25.63
C LEU A 764 -23.92 38.22 25.36
N LEU A 765 -23.51 38.24 24.08
CA LEU A 765 -22.12 38.23 23.58
C LEU A 765 -21.89 39.50 22.77
#